data_AF-A0A0C1TVJ5-F1
#
_entry.id   AF-A0A0C1TVJ5-F1
#
_cell.length_a   1.000
_cell.length_b   1.000
_cell.length_c   1.000
_cell.angle_alpha   90.00
_cell.angle_beta   90.00
_cell.angle_gamma   90.00
#
_symmetry.space_group_name_H-M   'P 1'
#
loop_
_entity.id
_entity.type
_entity.pdbx_description
1 polymer ?
#
loop_
_entity_poly.entity_id
_entity_poly.type
_entity_poly.pdbx_seq_one_letter_code
_entity_poly.pdbx_strand_id
1 'polypeptide(L)'
;MRYDAEKWITLRIRFIGGFFVFFFSLVVCRAFYLQVVKRDHLLKLADRQHQKIVPLTPARGAIYDANGSALAVSVEMDSCFAEPKSIADLDETAVRLSPVLGIPKETLLRKLQGNRNFVWLQRRLTPDVVKRIRSLDIDGIGFVKETKRFYPNSEVAAHVIGFTGLDPEGLEGIERRYDTTILGGTGYLVTERDALGRDVALKGTVVQNGAMGHNVVLTLDKNIQYIAEKELARAVDGSGARAGTAVVMDPHTGRVLAMANYPTFNLNAHGAYHPSLWRNRAVADSYEPGSTFKVFLIASALEEKVIRPGDWINCEGGSFSIGGRTIHDTHKYGSLSIPEILKYSSNIGSAKIGSRLGASRLYSYLRNFGFGARTGIDLPGETGGTLRDWNQWYGIDLATVSFGQGVTASSIQLAAAVSAIANGGTLMKPYLVERVVDSEGNVIKSSSPQPVRRVVSEATATSVARMMEGVAVEGGTGTNAAVEGFRVAGKTGTAQKVDPVTRGYSLTKRTASFIGFVPADRPRLTILVMIDEPKTSPYGGVVAAPAFSSIALQSLCYLKVPPDGIVRSKPKVVEAKTGQHAEDELPAAEGEIVDAGEGAVMPNFRGMSMRQALKAMEERGLNVRLMGSGRAVEQSPRPGHRIGPSDQVWVKFVPSA
;
A
#
# COMPACT_ATOMS: atom_id res chain seq x y z
N MET A 1 87.65 59.77 -36.24
CA MET A 1 86.20 59.67 -36.53
C MET A 1 85.74 58.35 -37.16
N ARG A 2 86.57 57.55 -37.87
CA ARG A 2 86.12 56.25 -38.44
C ARG A 2 86.05 55.07 -37.44
N TYR A 3 86.81 55.11 -36.35
CA TYR A 3 86.89 54.01 -35.36
C TYR A 3 85.68 53.92 -34.41
N ASP A 4 84.95 55.02 -34.22
CA ASP A 4 83.77 55.05 -33.35
C ASP A 4 82.52 54.47 -34.04
N ALA A 5 82.40 54.63 -35.37
CA ALA A 5 81.23 54.16 -36.13
C ALA A 5 81.10 52.61 -36.15
N GLU A 6 82.19 51.86 -36.28
CA GLU A 6 82.18 50.38 -36.27
C GLU A 6 81.82 49.80 -34.89
N LYS A 7 82.29 50.43 -33.80
CA LYS A 7 81.91 50.05 -32.44
C LYS A 7 80.42 50.27 -32.21
N TRP A 8 79.87 51.39 -32.69
CA TRP A 8 78.43 51.67 -32.60
C TRP A 8 77.57 50.71 -33.42
N ILE A 9 78.03 50.28 -34.61
CA ILE A 9 77.33 49.27 -35.41
C ILE A 9 77.35 47.89 -34.73
N THR A 10 78.51 47.47 -34.21
CA THR A 10 78.65 46.19 -33.51
C THR A 10 77.83 46.16 -32.20
N LEU A 11 77.78 47.30 -31.50
CA LEU A 11 76.94 47.46 -30.31
C LEU A 11 75.45 47.40 -30.66
N ARG A 12 75.02 48.02 -31.76
CA ARG A 12 73.63 47.94 -32.26
C ARG A 12 73.25 46.51 -32.67
N ILE A 13 74.12 45.79 -33.37
CA ILE A 13 73.87 44.39 -33.76
C ILE A 13 73.78 43.48 -32.52
N ARG A 14 74.65 43.66 -31.52
CA ARG A 14 74.58 42.91 -30.26
C ARG A 14 73.33 43.26 -29.45
N PHE A 15 72.91 44.52 -29.45
CA PHE A 15 71.70 44.95 -28.77
C PHE A 15 70.44 44.37 -29.44
N ILE A 16 70.36 44.45 -30.77
CA ILE A 16 69.26 43.86 -31.56
C ILE A 16 69.27 42.33 -31.43
N GLY A 17 70.44 41.69 -31.53
CA GLY A 17 70.59 40.25 -31.33
C GLY A 17 70.20 39.80 -29.93
N GLY A 18 70.63 40.53 -28.89
CA GLY A 18 70.24 40.30 -27.50
C GLY A 18 68.73 40.47 -27.29
N PHE A 19 68.12 41.46 -27.94
CA PHE A 19 66.68 41.64 -27.95
C PHE A 19 65.97 40.42 -28.56
N PHE A 20 66.39 39.95 -29.74
CA PHE A 20 65.80 38.75 -30.36
C PHE A 20 65.98 37.49 -29.50
N VAL A 21 67.16 37.27 -28.93
CA VAL A 21 67.42 36.12 -28.03
C VAL A 21 66.54 36.21 -26.79
N PHE A 22 66.37 37.40 -26.20
CA PHE A 22 65.49 37.59 -25.05
C PHE A 22 64.04 37.23 -25.38
N PHE A 23 63.48 37.75 -26.48
CA PHE A 23 62.12 37.42 -26.90
C PHE A 23 61.95 35.94 -27.24
N PHE A 24 62.93 35.34 -27.93
CA PHE A 24 62.90 33.92 -28.25
C PHE A 24 62.92 33.05 -26.98
N SER A 25 63.77 33.41 -26.01
CA SER A 25 63.83 32.76 -24.69
C SER A 25 62.50 32.87 -23.96
N LEU A 26 61.83 34.02 -24.05
CA LEU A 26 60.51 34.26 -23.43
C LEU A 26 59.44 33.35 -24.04
N VAL A 27 59.45 33.16 -25.36
CA VAL A 27 58.54 32.23 -26.07
C VAL A 27 58.83 30.79 -25.69
N VAL A 28 60.11 30.37 -25.64
CA VAL A 28 60.50 29.00 -25.25
C VAL A 28 60.11 28.71 -23.80
N CYS A 29 60.40 29.63 -22.87
CA CYS A 29 59.99 29.52 -21.48
C CYS A 29 58.46 29.45 -21.34
N ARG A 30 57.73 30.24 -22.14
CA ARG A 30 56.26 30.19 -22.15
C ARG A 30 55.73 28.87 -22.69
N ALA A 31 56.32 28.35 -23.77
CA ALA A 31 55.98 27.05 -24.33
C ALA A 31 56.24 25.92 -23.33
N PHE A 32 57.40 25.90 -22.67
CA PHE A 32 57.72 24.93 -21.61
C PHE A 32 56.75 25.02 -20.44
N TYR A 33 56.41 26.23 -20.00
CA TYR A 33 55.43 26.43 -18.93
C TYR A 33 54.04 25.90 -19.31
N LEU A 34 53.61 26.08 -20.55
CA LEU A 34 52.31 25.56 -21.02
C LEU A 34 52.34 24.03 -21.23
N GLN A 35 53.38 23.50 -21.88
CA GLN A 35 53.44 22.10 -22.30
C GLN A 35 53.91 21.14 -21.20
N VAL A 36 54.70 21.60 -20.23
CA VAL A 36 55.28 20.76 -19.17
C VAL A 36 54.67 21.09 -17.82
N VAL A 37 54.72 22.36 -17.39
CA VAL A 37 54.25 22.76 -16.04
C VAL A 37 52.72 22.73 -15.94
N LYS A 38 52.00 23.22 -16.97
CA LYS A 38 50.53 23.25 -16.99
C LYS A 38 49.88 22.08 -17.73
N ARG A 39 50.67 21.08 -18.14
CA ARG A 39 50.22 19.94 -18.95
C ARG A 39 48.95 19.30 -18.40
N ASP A 40 48.96 18.84 -17.15
CA ASP A 40 47.85 18.09 -16.57
C ASP A 40 46.59 18.93 -16.41
N HIS A 41 46.75 20.22 -16.10
CA HIS A 41 45.63 21.15 -16.00
C HIS A 41 45.02 21.43 -17.38
N LEU A 42 45.84 21.68 -18.40
CA LEU A 42 45.38 21.95 -19.76
C LEU A 42 44.79 20.70 -20.42
N LEU A 43 45.34 19.52 -20.17
CA LEU A 43 44.77 18.24 -20.61
C LEU A 43 43.41 18.01 -19.96
N LYS A 44 43.26 18.18 -18.63
CA LYS A 44 41.94 18.07 -17.98
C LYS A 44 40.92 19.07 -18.51
N LEU A 45 41.36 20.28 -18.89
CA LEU A 45 40.48 21.29 -19.48
C LEU A 45 40.09 20.92 -20.91
N ALA A 46 41.04 20.40 -21.70
CA ALA A 46 40.80 19.88 -23.05
C ALA A 46 39.89 18.65 -23.02
N ASP A 47 40.10 17.71 -22.10
CA ASP A 47 39.23 16.54 -21.91
C ASP A 47 37.79 16.99 -21.58
N ARG A 48 37.61 17.98 -20.70
CA ARG A 48 36.27 18.55 -20.42
C ARG A 48 35.63 19.24 -21.62
N GLN A 49 36.43 19.82 -22.50
CA GLN A 49 35.94 20.50 -23.71
C GLN A 49 35.63 19.50 -24.83
N HIS A 50 36.43 18.44 -24.97
CA HIS A 50 36.36 17.45 -26.03
C HIS A 50 35.54 16.22 -25.65
N GLN A 51 35.29 15.94 -24.37
CA GLN A 51 34.52 14.77 -23.96
C GLN A 51 33.13 15.17 -23.46
N LYS A 52 32.11 14.49 -23.97
CA LYS A 52 30.75 14.52 -23.41
C LYS A 52 30.48 13.18 -22.76
N ILE A 53 30.20 13.22 -21.46
CA ILE A 53 29.81 12.05 -20.68
C ILE A 53 28.29 11.93 -20.75
N VAL A 54 27.81 10.81 -21.29
CA VAL A 54 26.39 10.44 -21.28
C VAL A 54 26.21 9.31 -20.27
N PRO A 55 25.48 9.51 -19.16
CA PRO A 55 25.22 8.44 -18.22
C PRO A 55 24.33 7.38 -18.87
N LEU A 56 24.77 6.12 -18.80
CA LEU A 56 23.95 4.97 -19.17
C LEU A 56 23.03 4.63 -18.00
N THR A 57 21.81 4.25 -18.32
CA THR A 57 20.84 3.83 -17.28
C THR A 57 21.32 2.52 -16.67
N PRO A 58 21.68 2.48 -15.36
CA PRO A 58 22.14 1.25 -14.71
C PRO A 58 21.06 0.16 -14.72
N ALA A 59 21.50 -1.10 -14.71
CA ALA A 59 20.61 -2.23 -14.49
C ALA A 59 20.23 -2.33 -13.01
N ARG A 60 18.96 -2.63 -12.74
CA ARG A 60 18.47 -2.94 -11.41
C ARG A 60 18.58 -4.44 -11.18
N GLY A 61 19.02 -4.84 -9.99
CA GLY A 61 18.97 -6.23 -9.56
C GLY A 61 17.54 -6.77 -9.57
N ALA A 62 17.39 -8.07 -9.79
CA ALA A 62 16.10 -8.71 -9.85
C ALA A 62 15.45 -8.82 -8.45
N ILE A 63 14.11 -8.80 -8.42
CA ILE A 63 13.33 -9.14 -7.23
C ILE A 63 12.75 -10.53 -7.45
N TYR A 64 12.98 -11.43 -6.51
CA TYR A 64 12.51 -12.82 -6.54
C TYR A 64 11.52 -13.09 -5.40
N ASP A 65 10.63 -14.04 -5.60
CA ASP A 65 9.85 -14.65 -4.52
C ASP A 65 10.72 -15.62 -3.69
N ALA A 66 10.16 -16.19 -2.62
CA ALA A 66 10.86 -17.11 -1.72
C ALA A 66 11.36 -18.38 -2.41
N ASN A 67 10.75 -18.78 -3.54
CA ASN A 67 11.10 -19.96 -4.31
C ASN A 67 12.00 -19.66 -5.52
N GLY A 68 12.45 -18.41 -5.69
CA GLY A 68 13.32 -17.98 -6.79
C GLY A 68 12.58 -17.61 -8.09
N SER A 69 11.25 -17.50 -8.08
CA SER A 69 10.51 -16.95 -9.22
C SER A 69 10.76 -15.46 -9.36
N ALA A 70 11.10 -15.01 -10.58
CA ALA A 70 11.28 -13.59 -10.87
C ALA A 70 9.95 -12.81 -10.76
N LEU A 71 9.96 -11.75 -9.96
CA LEU A 71 8.86 -10.81 -9.76
C LEU A 71 9.12 -9.47 -10.47
N ALA A 72 10.38 -9.03 -10.52
CA ALA A 72 10.82 -7.87 -11.29
C ALA A 72 12.24 -8.09 -11.84
N VAL A 73 12.47 -7.75 -13.10
CA VAL A 73 13.76 -7.92 -13.79
C VAL A 73 14.08 -6.71 -14.65
N SER A 74 15.36 -6.45 -14.88
CA SER A 74 15.80 -5.47 -15.88
C SER A 74 16.04 -6.16 -17.21
N VAL A 75 15.40 -5.64 -18.26
CA VAL A 75 15.54 -6.10 -19.65
C VAL A 75 16.22 -5.02 -20.47
N GLU A 76 17.17 -5.40 -21.32
CA GLU A 76 17.81 -4.48 -22.26
C GLU A 76 16.87 -4.18 -23.43
N MET A 77 16.68 -2.90 -23.72
CA MET A 77 15.88 -2.39 -24.83
C MET A 77 16.72 -1.39 -25.63
N ASP A 78 16.50 -1.30 -26.95
CA ASP A 78 17.15 -0.28 -27.76
C ASP A 78 16.35 1.03 -27.71
N SER A 79 17.05 2.14 -27.52
CA SER A 79 16.49 3.50 -27.58
C SER A 79 17.05 4.22 -28.79
N CYS A 80 16.16 4.81 -29.60
CA CYS A 80 16.52 5.48 -30.84
C CYS A 80 16.77 6.97 -30.61
N PHE A 81 17.90 7.44 -31.11
CA PHE A 81 18.29 8.84 -31.12
C PHE A 81 18.62 9.32 -32.53
N ALA A 82 18.57 10.63 -32.71
CA ALA A 82 19.01 11.30 -33.92
C ALA A 82 20.15 12.26 -33.61
N GLU A 83 21.04 12.41 -34.59
CA GLU A 83 22.06 13.43 -34.69
C GLU A 83 21.70 14.37 -35.85
N PRO A 84 20.91 15.43 -35.62
CA PRO A 84 20.38 16.25 -36.69
C PRO A 84 21.43 16.83 -37.65
N LYS A 85 22.64 17.12 -37.15
CA LYS A 85 23.74 17.65 -37.96
C LYS A 85 24.36 16.61 -38.92
N SER A 86 24.10 15.34 -38.68
CA SER A 86 24.55 14.20 -39.49
C SER A 86 23.47 13.76 -40.50
N ILE A 87 22.27 14.36 -40.47
CA ILE A 87 21.16 14.03 -41.36
C ILE A 87 21.12 15.03 -42.53
N ALA A 88 21.13 14.52 -43.77
CA ALA A 88 21.11 15.35 -44.98
C ALA A 88 19.74 16.03 -45.21
N ASP A 89 18.64 15.29 -45.14
CA ASP A 89 17.28 15.80 -45.30
C ASP A 89 16.42 15.46 -44.07
N LEU A 90 16.13 16.49 -43.28
CA LEU A 90 15.32 16.36 -42.06
C LEU A 90 13.85 16.07 -42.36
N ASP A 91 13.31 16.61 -43.46
CA ASP A 91 11.89 16.45 -43.83
C ASP A 91 11.62 15.04 -44.33
N GLU A 92 12.46 14.53 -45.23
CA GLU A 92 12.40 13.15 -45.72
C GLU A 92 12.59 12.15 -44.57
N THR A 93 13.56 12.40 -43.70
CA THR A 93 13.80 11.56 -42.51
C THR A 93 12.58 11.51 -41.61
N ALA A 94 11.92 12.66 -41.37
CA ALA A 94 10.68 12.71 -40.59
C ALA A 94 9.53 11.94 -41.26
N VAL A 95 9.39 12.01 -42.59
CA VAL A 95 8.39 11.24 -43.36
C VAL A 95 8.63 9.73 -43.20
N ARG A 96 9.88 9.28 -43.33
CA ARG A 96 10.23 7.85 -43.27
C ARG A 96 10.12 7.26 -41.87
N LEU A 97 10.46 8.03 -40.84
CA LEU A 97 10.42 7.58 -39.44
C LEU A 97 9.01 7.65 -38.82
N SER A 98 8.17 8.59 -39.24
CA SER A 98 6.80 8.79 -38.75
C SER A 98 5.96 7.49 -38.68
N PRO A 99 5.80 6.70 -39.76
CA PRO A 99 4.99 5.48 -39.75
C PRO A 99 5.63 4.32 -38.96
N VAL A 100 6.92 4.40 -38.64
CA VAL A 100 7.62 3.36 -37.89
C VAL A 100 7.55 3.63 -36.38
N LEU A 101 7.73 4.89 -35.99
CA LEU A 101 7.66 5.35 -34.60
C LEU A 101 6.23 5.63 -34.14
N GLY A 102 5.29 5.83 -35.06
CA GLY A 102 3.92 6.23 -34.74
C GLY A 102 3.83 7.68 -34.22
N ILE A 103 4.83 8.51 -34.53
CA ILE A 103 4.90 9.91 -34.11
C ILE A 103 4.58 10.79 -35.34
N PRO A 104 3.66 11.77 -35.24
CA PRO A 104 3.34 12.65 -36.37
C PRO A 104 4.58 13.34 -36.95
N LYS A 105 4.64 13.45 -38.28
CA LYS A 105 5.78 14.03 -39.04
C LYS A 105 6.20 15.38 -38.45
N GLU A 106 5.24 16.26 -38.21
CA GLU A 106 5.47 17.64 -37.73
C GLU A 106 6.10 17.66 -36.33
N THR A 107 5.84 16.62 -35.52
CA THR A 107 6.44 16.48 -34.19
C THR A 107 7.87 15.96 -34.29
N LEU A 108 8.13 14.99 -35.17
CA LEU A 108 9.49 14.51 -35.46
C LEU A 108 10.35 15.62 -36.08
N LEU A 109 9.82 16.33 -37.07
CA LEU A 109 10.53 17.42 -37.73
C LEU A 109 10.91 18.53 -36.76
N ARG A 110 10.00 18.94 -35.86
CA ARG A 110 10.34 19.89 -34.78
C ARG A 110 11.44 19.39 -33.84
N LYS A 111 11.43 18.09 -33.51
CA LYS A 111 12.51 17.48 -32.70
C LYS A 111 13.84 17.55 -33.43
N LEU A 112 13.84 17.28 -34.74
CA LEU A 112 15.03 17.23 -35.59
C LEU A 112 15.59 18.62 -35.92
N GLN A 113 14.74 19.62 -36.18
CA GLN A 113 15.16 20.98 -36.54
C GLN A 113 15.81 21.77 -35.38
N GLY A 114 15.80 21.24 -34.16
CA GLY A 114 16.48 21.89 -33.04
C GLY A 114 17.99 21.97 -33.24
N ASN A 115 18.65 23.02 -32.72
CA ASN A 115 20.11 23.19 -32.78
C ASN A 115 20.87 22.26 -31.81
N ARG A 116 20.37 21.05 -31.56
CA ARG A 116 20.96 20.05 -30.66
C ARG A 116 21.65 18.98 -31.50
N ASN A 117 22.85 18.59 -31.12
CA ASN A 117 23.57 17.50 -31.79
C ASN A 117 22.97 16.11 -31.50
N PHE A 118 22.22 15.97 -30.41
CA PHE A 118 21.64 14.71 -29.97
C PHE A 118 20.20 14.95 -29.55
N VAL A 119 19.28 14.15 -30.08
CA VAL A 119 17.86 14.21 -29.77
C VAL A 119 17.30 12.81 -29.60
N TRP A 120 16.63 12.56 -28.48
CA TRP A 120 15.85 11.33 -28.31
C TRP A 120 14.62 11.36 -29.22
N LEU A 121 14.57 10.41 -30.15
CA LEU A 121 13.39 10.20 -30.97
C LEU A 121 12.35 9.43 -30.16
N GLN A 122 12.73 8.27 -29.66
CA GLN A 122 11.90 7.40 -28.83
C GLN A 122 12.76 6.41 -28.04
N ARG A 123 12.45 6.23 -26.75
CA ARG A 123 13.19 5.34 -25.84
C ARG A 123 12.49 3.98 -25.70
N ARG A 124 13.26 2.93 -25.42
CA ARG A 124 12.81 1.56 -25.09
C ARG A 124 11.91 0.94 -26.17
N LEU A 125 12.38 0.94 -27.40
CA LEU A 125 11.70 0.38 -28.57
C LEU A 125 11.67 -1.15 -28.52
N THR A 126 10.62 -1.73 -29.11
CA THR A 126 10.53 -3.18 -29.32
C THR A 126 11.51 -3.61 -30.42
N PRO A 127 11.99 -4.87 -30.39
CA PRO A 127 12.92 -5.38 -31.40
C PRO A 127 12.42 -5.22 -32.84
N ASP A 128 11.12 -5.36 -33.08
CA ASP A 128 10.51 -5.21 -34.41
C ASP A 128 10.60 -3.77 -34.92
N VAL A 129 10.34 -2.78 -34.07
CA VAL A 129 10.46 -1.36 -34.43
C VAL A 129 11.92 -1.01 -34.72
N VAL A 130 12.85 -1.53 -33.91
CA VAL A 130 14.30 -1.35 -34.12
C VAL A 130 14.73 -1.92 -35.46
N LYS A 131 14.28 -3.14 -35.80
CA LYS A 131 14.58 -3.78 -37.08
C LYS A 131 14.06 -2.96 -38.27
N ARG A 132 12.84 -2.44 -38.17
CA ARG A 132 12.25 -1.56 -39.20
C ARG A 132 13.03 -0.26 -39.36
N ILE A 133 13.42 0.40 -38.28
CA ILE A 133 14.22 1.64 -38.37
C ILE A 133 15.59 1.36 -38.98
N ARG A 134 16.28 0.28 -38.55
CA ARG A 134 17.58 -0.12 -39.14
C ARG A 134 17.49 -0.39 -40.63
N SER A 135 16.37 -0.96 -41.10
CA SER A 135 16.15 -1.21 -42.53
C SER A 135 15.97 0.06 -43.37
N LEU A 136 15.74 1.22 -42.75
CA LEU A 136 15.68 2.50 -43.46
C LEU A 136 17.05 3.07 -43.80
N ASP A 137 18.12 2.61 -43.13
CA ASP A 137 19.50 3.02 -43.41
C ASP A 137 19.68 4.55 -43.53
N ILE A 138 19.23 5.26 -42.49
CA ILE A 138 19.28 6.72 -42.43
C ILE A 138 20.49 7.15 -41.62
N ASP A 139 21.40 7.89 -42.26
CA ASP A 139 22.57 8.48 -41.59
C ASP A 139 22.15 9.42 -40.46
N GLY A 140 22.90 9.39 -39.35
CA GLY A 140 22.59 10.17 -38.16
C GLY A 140 21.48 9.59 -37.27
N ILE A 141 20.93 8.41 -37.57
CA ILE A 141 20.03 7.68 -36.67
C ILE A 141 20.79 6.56 -35.96
N GLY A 142 20.80 6.61 -34.63
CA GLY A 142 21.54 5.67 -33.80
C GLY A 142 20.68 4.98 -32.75
N PHE A 143 21.24 3.92 -32.17
CA PHE A 143 20.64 3.19 -31.05
C PHE A 143 21.61 3.11 -29.89
N VAL A 144 21.08 3.25 -28.69
CA VAL A 144 21.80 2.95 -27.44
C VAL A 144 20.97 1.98 -26.62
N LYS A 145 21.65 1.02 -25.99
CA LYS A 145 21.03 0.07 -25.08
C LYS A 145 20.66 0.79 -23.78
N GLU A 146 19.39 0.73 -23.42
CA GLU A 146 18.87 1.18 -22.14
C GLU A 146 18.19 0.03 -21.41
N THR A 147 18.27 0.03 -20.09
CA THR A 147 17.54 -0.94 -19.28
C THR A 147 16.10 -0.45 -19.06
N LYS A 148 15.15 -1.39 -19.18
CA LYS A 148 13.75 -1.21 -18.81
C LYS A 148 13.43 -2.19 -17.68
N ARG A 149 12.78 -1.68 -16.64
CA ARG A 149 12.22 -2.54 -15.60
C ARG A 149 10.97 -3.25 -16.11
N PHE A 150 10.93 -4.57 -15.99
CA PHE A 150 9.85 -5.42 -16.46
C PHE A 150 9.35 -6.32 -15.34
N TYR A 151 8.04 -6.49 -15.26
CA TYR A 151 7.35 -7.24 -14.21
C TYR A 151 6.62 -8.43 -14.85
N PRO A 152 7.20 -9.65 -14.83
CA PRO A 152 6.65 -10.80 -15.56
C PRO A 152 5.21 -11.16 -15.18
N ASN A 153 4.83 -10.90 -13.92
CA ASN A 153 3.51 -11.27 -13.38
C ASN A 153 2.49 -10.11 -13.39
N SER A 154 2.82 -8.99 -14.04
CA SER A 154 1.96 -7.81 -14.24
C SER A 154 1.34 -7.23 -12.96
N GLU A 155 0.23 -7.77 -12.47
CA GLU A 155 -0.54 -7.27 -11.32
C GLU A 155 -0.19 -7.98 -10.01
N VAL A 156 0.41 -9.17 -10.09
CA VAL A 156 0.71 -9.98 -8.89
C VAL A 156 1.74 -9.29 -8.01
N ALA A 157 1.41 -9.14 -6.73
CA ALA A 157 2.18 -8.43 -5.72
C ALA A 157 2.48 -6.96 -6.07
N ALA A 158 1.65 -6.30 -6.90
CA ALA A 158 1.91 -4.94 -7.38
C ALA A 158 2.23 -3.94 -6.25
N HIS A 159 1.45 -3.94 -5.17
CA HIS A 159 1.66 -3.02 -4.04
C HIS A 159 2.86 -3.36 -3.16
N VAL A 160 3.35 -4.60 -3.21
CA VAL A 160 4.56 -5.01 -2.47
C VAL A 160 5.79 -4.68 -3.29
N ILE A 161 5.85 -5.14 -4.54
CA ILE A 161 6.98 -4.91 -5.44
C ILE A 161 7.15 -3.40 -5.66
N GLY A 162 6.06 -2.70 -5.98
CA GLY A 162 6.10 -1.33 -6.45
C GLY A 162 6.66 -1.23 -7.86
N PHE A 163 6.96 -0.01 -8.30
CA PHE A 163 7.41 0.24 -9.66
C PHE A 163 8.50 1.31 -9.74
N THR A 164 9.11 1.41 -10.92
CA THR A 164 10.11 2.43 -11.27
C THR A 164 9.55 3.44 -12.26
N GLY A 165 10.19 4.60 -12.35
CA GLY A 165 9.86 5.62 -13.33
C GLY A 165 10.37 5.34 -14.75
N LEU A 166 10.35 6.37 -15.59
CA LEU A 166 11.12 6.40 -16.83
C LEU A 166 12.62 6.33 -16.54
N ASP A 167 13.05 7.02 -15.51
CA ASP A 167 14.39 6.90 -14.94
C ASP A 167 14.44 5.70 -13.97
N PRO A 168 15.63 5.14 -13.68
CA PRO A 168 15.73 3.84 -13.01
C PRO A 168 15.43 3.90 -11.51
N GLU A 169 14.95 5.02 -10.99
CA GLU A 169 14.59 5.22 -9.59
C GLU A 169 13.31 4.47 -9.23
N GLY A 170 13.32 3.80 -8.08
CA GLY A 170 12.15 3.15 -7.47
C GLY A 170 11.21 4.15 -6.83
N LEU A 171 9.94 4.11 -7.23
CA LEU A 171 8.91 5.08 -6.83
C LEU A 171 7.99 4.57 -5.72
N GLU A 172 7.74 3.27 -5.67
CA GLU A 172 6.87 2.63 -4.68
C GLU A 172 7.42 1.28 -4.19
N GLY A 173 6.84 0.74 -3.12
CA GLY A 173 7.08 -0.64 -2.66
C GLY A 173 8.55 -0.97 -2.33
N ILE A 174 8.93 -2.23 -2.59
CA ILE A 174 10.30 -2.73 -2.46
C ILE A 174 11.26 -2.00 -3.40
N GLU A 175 10.82 -1.68 -4.63
CA GLU A 175 11.63 -0.91 -5.59
C GLU A 175 12.12 0.40 -4.97
N ARG A 176 11.27 1.13 -4.24
CA ARG A 176 11.66 2.35 -3.53
C ARG A 176 12.41 2.09 -2.24
N ARG A 177 11.97 1.12 -1.44
CA ARG A 177 12.58 0.86 -0.11
C ARG A 177 14.03 0.41 -0.23
N TYR A 178 14.33 -0.40 -1.24
CA TYR A 178 15.64 -0.98 -1.50
C TYR A 178 16.32 -0.35 -2.72
N ASP A 179 15.93 0.88 -3.09
CA ASP A 179 16.43 1.54 -4.30
C ASP A 179 17.96 1.57 -4.37
N THR A 180 18.64 2.00 -3.30
CA THR A 180 20.10 2.05 -3.24
C THR A 180 20.80 0.68 -3.24
N THR A 181 20.06 -0.38 -2.93
CA THR A 181 20.57 -1.76 -2.91
C THR A 181 20.38 -2.43 -4.28
N ILE A 182 19.23 -2.19 -4.89
CA ILE A 182 18.80 -2.80 -6.15
C ILE A 182 19.34 -2.01 -7.35
N LEU A 183 19.52 -0.70 -7.23
CA LEU A 183 20.06 0.13 -8.31
C LEU A 183 21.57 -0.08 -8.44
N GLY A 184 21.99 -0.56 -9.60
CA GLY A 184 23.40 -0.71 -9.94
C GLY A 184 24.14 0.63 -10.06
N GLY A 185 25.47 0.55 -10.15
CA GLY A 185 26.30 1.72 -10.41
C GLY A 185 26.08 2.26 -11.82
N THR A 186 26.00 3.58 -11.96
CA THR A 186 25.84 4.25 -13.26
C THR A 186 27.06 4.01 -14.15
N GLY A 187 26.83 3.43 -15.34
CA GLY A 187 27.84 3.37 -16.39
C GLY A 187 27.90 4.68 -17.18
N TYR A 188 28.97 4.90 -17.92
CA TYR A 188 29.14 6.13 -18.72
C TYR A 188 29.63 5.83 -20.13
N LEU A 189 29.01 6.49 -21.10
CA LEU A 189 29.48 6.55 -22.48
C LEU A 189 30.20 7.88 -22.67
N VAL A 190 31.46 7.82 -23.11
CA VAL A 190 32.25 9.01 -23.45
C VAL A 190 32.23 9.16 -24.96
N THR A 191 31.74 10.30 -25.44
CA THR A 191 31.82 10.68 -26.86
C THR A 191 32.77 11.85 -27.03
N GLU A 192 33.57 11.81 -28.10
CA GLU A 192 34.49 12.88 -28.46
C GLU A 192 33.80 13.95 -29.31
N ARG A 193 34.12 15.21 -29.05
CA ARG A 193 33.62 16.41 -29.72
C ARG A 193 34.78 17.09 -30.44
N ASP A 194 34.54 17.50 -31.68
CA ASP A 194 35.44 18.40 -32.39
C ASP A 194 35.30 19.86 -31.93
N ALA A 195 36.17 20.73 -32.45
CA ALA A 195 36.20 22.16 -32.14
C ALA A 195 34.94 22.93 -32.60
N LEU A 196 34.11 22.35 -33.48
CA LEU A 196 32.82 22.88 -33.93
C LEU A 196 31.64 22.26 -33.15
N GLY A 197 31.95 21.42 -32.16
CA GLY A 197 30.99 20.70 -31.33
C GLY A 197 30.29 19.56 -32.06
N ARG A 198 30.80 19.06 -33.18
CA ARG A 198 30.30 17.86 -33.87
C ARG A 198 30.90 16.63 -33.20
N ASP A 199 30.09 15.58 -33.05
CA ASP A 199 30.58 14.32 -32.49
C ASP A 199 31.49 13.65 -33.53
N VAL A 200 32.76 13.39 -33.18
CA VAL A 200 33.69 12.71 -34.10
C VAL A 200 33.37 11.24 -34.00
N ALA A 201 32.75 10.69 -35.05
CA ALA A 201 32.33 9.31 -35.11
C ALA A 201 33.51 8.32 -35.07
N LEU A 202 33.99 8.04 -33.86
CA LEU A 202 34.56 6.75 -33.50
C LEU A 202 33.52 6.10 -32.60
N LYS A 203 32.87 5.04 -33.11
CA LYS A 203 31.96 4.12 -32.40
C LYS A 203 32.07 4.30 -30.88
N GLY A 204 31.10 4.98 -30.26
CA GLY A 204 31.19 5.42 -28.86
C GLY A 204 31.81 4.35 -27.97
N THR A 205 32.97 4.65 -27.39
CA THR A 205 33.68 3.69 -26.56
C THR A 205 32.96 3.67 -25.22
N VAL A 206 32.35 2.54 -24.85
CA VAL A 206 31.83 2.35 -23.50
C VAL A 206 33.04 2.31 -22.57
N VAL A 207 33.27 3.41 -21.84
CA VAL A 207 34.47 3.55 -21.00
C VAL A 207 34.32 2.79 -19.69
N GLN A 208 33.09 2.66 -19.18
CA GLN A 208 32.82 1.93 -17.95
C GLN A 208 31.41 1.34 -17.93
N ASN A 209 31.32 0.00 -17.90
CA ASN A 209 30.07 -0.70 -17.63
C ASN A 209 29.62 -0.39 -16.19
N GLY A 210 28.33 -0.11 -16.03
CA GLY A 210 27.75 0.08 -14.70
C GLY A 210 27.87 -1.18 -13.85
N ALA A 211 28.08 -1.03 -12.54
CA ALA A 211 28.03 -2.17 -11.62
C ALA A 211 26.60 -2.72 -11.56
N MET A 212 26.45 -4.04 -11.54
CA MET A 212 25.13 -4.66 -11.40
C MET A 212 24.56 -4.40 -10.00
N GLY A 213 23.28 -4.05 -9.92
CA GLY A 213 22.60 -3.92 -8.64
C GLY A 213 22.35 -5.27 -7.98
N HIS A 214 22.21 -5.29 -6.66
CA HIS A 214 21.96 -6.53 -5.92
C HIS A 214 20.54 -7.02 -6.12
N ASN A 215 20.37 -8.34 -6.14
CA ASN A 215 19.07 -8.98 -6.19
C ASN A 215 18.46 -9.05 -4.80
N VAL A 216 17.14 -8.97 -4.72
CA VAL A 216 16.37 -9.08 -3.48
C VAL A 216 15.47 -10.31 -3.55
N VAL A 217 15.55 -11.17 -2.54
CA VAL A 217 14.69 -12.35 -2.39
C VAL A 217 13.68 -12.06 -1.28
N LEU A 218 12.40 -12.11 -1.64
CA LEU A 218 11.30 -11.84 -0.73
C LEU A 218 10.89 -13.09 0.06
N THR A 219 10.17 -12.89 1.15
CA THR A 219 9.47 -13.94 1.89
C THR A 219 8.14 -14.34 1.25
N LEU A 220 7.64 -13.52 0.30
CA LEU A 220 6.44 -13.79 -0.48
C LEU A 220 6.58 -15.11 -1.23
N ASP A 221 5.51 -15.90 -1.22
CA ASP A 221 5.36 -17.04 -2.11
C ASP A 221 4.39 -16.62 -3.23
N LYS A 222 4.85 -16.65 -4.49
CA LYS A 222 4.05 -16.19 -5.63
C LYS A 222 2.70 -16.93 -5.76
N ASN A 223 2.66 -18.22 -5.41
CA ASN A 223 1.42 -19.01 -5.51
C ASN A 223 0.44 -18.62 -4.40
N ILE A 224 0.92 -18.47 -3.16
CA ILE A 224 0.08 -18.02 -2.04
C ILE A 224 -0.40 -16.58 -2.28
N GLN A 225 0.45 -15.71 -2.83
CA GLN A 225 0.09 -14.35 -3.23
C GLN A 225 -1.04 -14.36 -4.26
N TYR A 226 -0.91 -15.13 -5.33
CA TYR A 226 -1.94 -15.23 -6.37
C TYR A 226 -3.27 -15.77 -5.81
N ILE A 227 -3.22 -16.79 -4.95
CA ILE A 227 -4.41 -17.31 -4.24
C ILE A 227 -5.07 -16.20 -3.43
N ALA A 228 -4.30 -15.44 -2.65
CA ALA A 228 -4.81 -14.35 -1.84
C ALA A 228 -5.46 -13.24 -2.68
N GLU A 229 -4.82 -12.82 -3.78
CA GLU A 229 -5.35 -11.80 -4.70
C GLU A 229 -6.63 -12.24 -5.39
N LYS A 230 -6.66 -13.47 -5.91
CA LYS A 230 -7.81 -14.03 -6.61
C LYS A 230 -9.04 -14.14 -5.71
N GLU A 231 -8.87 -14.68 -4.51
CA GLU A 231 -9.98 -14.86 -3.56
C GLU A 231 -10.43 -13.52 -2.96
N LEU A 232 -9.51 -12.57 -2.77
CA LEU A 232 -9.83 -11.21 -2.35
C LEU A 232 -10.64 -10.45 -3.41
N ALA A 233 -10.22 -10.51 -4.68
CA ALA A 233 -10.94 -9.88 -5.80
C ALA A 233 -12.37 -10.42 -5.88
N ARG A 234 -12.53 -11.76 -5.82
CA ARG A 234 -13.86 -12.40 -5.80
C ARG A 234 -14.73 -11.90 -4.64
N ALA A 235 -14.17 -11.76 -3.44
CA ALA A 235 -14.91 -11.29 -2.27
C ALA A 235 -15.31 -9.80 -2.39
N VAL A 236 -14.43 -8.95 -2.90
CA VAL A 236 -14.72 -7.53 -3.12
C VAL A 236 -15.77 -7.34 -4.21
N ASP A 237 -15.58 -7.96 -5.38
CA ASP A 237 -16.51 -7.86 -6.50
C ASP A 237 -17.88 -8.46 -6.14
N GLY A 238 -17.90 -9.65 -5.54
CA GLY A 238 -19.13 -10.34 -5.16
C GLY A 238 -19.94 -9.63 -4.06
N SER A 239 -19.30 -8.77 -3.26
CA SER A 239 -19.99 -7.93 -2.26
C SER A 239 -20.23 -6.50 -2.73
N GLY A 240 -19.78 -6.14 -3.94
CA GLY A 240 -19.81 -4.77 -4.45
C GLY A 240 -19.04 -3.77 -3.59
N ALA A 241 -18.05 -4.26 -2.84
CA ALA A 241 -17.29 -3.46 -1.88
C ALA A 241 -16.36 -2.47 -2.58
N ARG A 242 -15.88 -1.47 -1.84
CA ARG A 242 -15.00 -0.43 -2.38
C ARG A 242 -13.57 -0.92 -2.58
N ALA A 243 -13.08 -1.72 -1.65
CA ALA A 243 -11.73 -2.25 -1.64
C ALA A 243 -11.64 -3.45 -0.70
N GLY A 244 -10.50 -4.14 -0.72
CA GLY A 244 -10.16 -5.16 0.26
C GLY A 244 -8.66 -5.33 0.42
N THR A 245 -8.28 -5.98 1.51
CA THR A 245 -6.91 -6.35 1.84
C THR A 245 -6.88 -7.77 2.40
N ALA A 246 -5.91 -8.57 1.98
CA ALA A 246 -5.59 -9.85 2.60
C ALA A 246 -4.10 -9.93 2.96
N VAL A 247 -3.80 -10.46 4.15
CA VAL A 247 -2.42 -10.70 4.63
C VAL A 247 -2.32 -12.15 5.07
N VAL A 248 -1.33 -12.87 4.56
CA VAL A 248 -0.99 -14.24 4.96
C VAL A 248 0.41 -14.23 5.54
N MET A 249 0.56 -14.71 6.76
CA MET A 249 1.82 -14.69 7.49
C MET A 249 2.09 -16.03 8.16
N ASP A 250 3.35 -16.43 8.21
CA ASP A 250 3.79 -17.50 9.11
C ASP A 250 3.88 -16.95 10.54
N PRO A 251 3.05 -17.44 11.48
CA PRO A 251 2.99 -16.89 12.82
C PRO A 251 4.28 -17.10 13.62
N HIS A 252 5.05 -18.14 13.34
CA HIS A 252 6.24 -18.49 14.12
C HIS A 252 7.45 -17.64 13.74
N THR A 253 7.48 -17.15 12.50
CA THR A 253 8.66 -16.46 11.96
C THR A 253 8.41 -14.97 11.72
N GLY A 254 7.17 -14.55 11.50
CA GLY A 254 6.84 -13.20 11.00
C GLY A 254 7.05 -13.05 9.49
N ARG A 255 7.28 -14.14 8.75
CA ARG A 255 7.39 -14.08 7.29
C ARG A 255 6.04 -13.75 6.67
N VAL A 256 5.95 -12.65 5.94
CA VAL A 256 4.76 -12.33 5.16
C VAL A 256 4.80 -13.14 3.87
N LEU A 257 3.93 -14.16 3.77
CA LEU A 257 3.85 -15.06 2.61
C LEU A 257 2.99 -14.48 1.48
N ALA A 258 1.99 -13.67 1.84
CA ALA A 258 1.21 -12.89 0.89
C ALA A 258 0.71 -11.58 1.50
N MET A 259 0.64 -10.53 0.68
CA MET A 259 0.04 -9.24 1.01
C MET A 259 -0.69 -8.71 -0.23
N ALA A 260 -2.01 -8.91 -0.25
CA ALA A 260 -2.88 -8.58 -1.37
C ALA A 260 -3.72 -7.34 -1.07
N ASN A 261 -3.90 -6.47 -2.06
CA ASN A 261 -4.86 -5.38 -2.04
C ASN A 261 -5.69 -5.41 -3.32
N TYR A 262 -6.97 -5.08 -3.21
CA TYR A 262 -7.85 -4.96 -4.36
C TYR A 262 -8.72 -3.69 -4.23
N PRO A 263 -8.91 -2.88 -5.29
CA PRO A 263 -8.43 -3.07 -6.68
C PRO A 263 -6.90 -3.04 -6.83
N THR A 264 -6.38 -3.76 -7.83
CA THR A 264 -4.96 -3.82 -8.19
C THR A 264 -4.64 -3.01 -9.45
N PHE A 265 -3.38 -3.02 -9.88
CA PHE A 265 -2.90 -2.34 -11.08
C PHE A 265 -1.73 -3.09 -11.72
N ASN A 266 -1.57 -2.94 -13.03
CA ASN A 266 -0.47 -3.56 -13.76
C ASN A 266 0.81 -2.74 -13.61
N LEU A 267 1.87 -3.33 -13.04
CA LEU A 267 3.16 -2.69 -12.83
C LEU A 267 3.84 -2.23 -14.13
N ASN A 268 3.63 -2.94 -15.25
CA ASN A 268 4.19 -2.57 -16.55
C ASN A 268 3.45 -1.39 -17.20
N ALA A 269 2.28 -1.01 -16.68
CA ALA A 269 1.42 0.06 -17.19
C ALA A 269 0.91 0.98 -16.08
N HIS A 270 1.69 1.15 -15.00
CA HIS A 270 1.28 1.84 -13.78
C HIS A 270 0.72 3.25 -14.00
N GLY A 271 1.27 3.98 -14.99
CA GLY A 271 0.87 5.36 -15.31
C GLY A 271 -0.52 5.49 -15.93
N ALA A 272 -1.14 4.39 -16.35
CA ALA A 272 -2.53 4.36 -16.80
C ALA A 272 -3.54 4.32 -15.63
N TYR A 273 -3.06 4.07 -14.41
CA TYR A 273 -3.89 3.93 -13.23
C TYR A 273 -3.82 5.18 -12.35
N HIS A 274 -4.92 5.48 -11.66
CA HIS A 274 -4.98 6.62 -10.75
C HIS A 274 -4.06 6.39 -9.54
N PRO A 275 -3.31 7.39 -9.04
CA PRO A 275 -2.34 7.22 -7.94
C PRO A 275 -2.91 6.62 -6.65
N SER A 276 -4.21 6.79 -6.39
CA SER A 276 -4.89 6.18 -5.23
C SER A 276 -4.88 4.65 -5.24
N LEU A 277 -4.67 4.02 -6.39
CA LEU A 277 -4.56 2.56 -6.54
C LEU A 277 -3.16 2.03 -6.23
N TRP A 278 -2.12 2.87 -6.29
CA TRP A 278 -0.74 2.47 -5.99
C TRP A 278 -0.52 2.23 -4.49
N ARG A 279 -1.34 2.88 -3.65
CA ARG A 279 -1.26 2.79 -2.18
C ARG A 279 -1.41 1.36 -1.69
N ASN A 280 -0.43 0.87 -0.94
CA ASN A 280 -0.50 -0.41 -0.23
C ASN A 280 -1.33 -0.27 1.06
N ARG A 281 -2.61 -0.62 1.00
CA ARG A 281 -3.55 -0.44 2.12
C ARG A 281 -3.23 -1.31 3.33
N ALA A 282 -2.58 -2.46 3.13
CA ALA A 282 -2.20 -3.35 4.21
C ALA A 282 -1.27 -2.70 5.25
N VAL A 283 -0.45 -1.73 4.83
CA VAL A 283 0.52 -1.02 5.67
C VAL A 283 0.21 0.46 5.85
N ALA A 284 -0.44 1.11 4.88
CA ALA A 284 -0.67 2.55 4.88
C ALA A 284 -2.03 2.96 5.48
N ASP A 285 -3.06 2.13 5.31
CA ASP A 285 -4.40 2.45 5.83
C ASP A 285 -4.53 1.97 7.28
N SER A 286 -5.13 2.80 8.12
CA SER A 286 -5.56 2.43 9.47
C SER A 286 -7.08 2.49 9.57
N TYR A 287 -7.69 1.51 10.22
CA TYR A 287 -9.12 1.43 10.43
C TYR A 287 -9.41 0.98 11.87
N GLU A 288 -10.65 1.19 12.31
CA GLU A 288 -11.08 0.63 13.60
C GLU A 288 -11.23 -0.89 13.48
N PRO A 289 -10.51 -1.67 14.28
CA PRO A 289 -10.46 -3.13 14.17
C PRO A 289 -11.76 -3.80 14.64
N GLY A 290 -12.57 -3.10 15.45
CA GLY A 290 -13.80 -3.61 16.03
C GLY A 290 -13.57 -4.91 16.81
N SER A 291 -14.52 -5.84 16.69
CA SER A 291 -14.55 -7.07 17.49
C SER A 291 -13.33 -8.00 17.36
N THR A 292 -12.43 -7.79 16.41
CA THR A 292 -11.15 -8.52 16.37
C THR A 292 -10.28 -8.20 17.59
N PHE A 293 -10.40 -7.01 18.18
CA PHE A 293 -9.64 -6.61 19.37
C PHE A 293 -9.99 -7.38 20.64
N LYS A 294 -11.16 -8.02 20.68
CA LYS A 294 -11.60 -8.82 21.83
C LYS A 294 -10.66 -10.00 22.12
N VAL A 295 -9.95 -10.48 21.10
CA VAL A 295 -8.89 -11.49 21.25
C VAL A 295 -7.82 -11.00 22.23
N PHE A 296 -7.34 -9.78 22.04
CA PHE A 296 -6.28 -9.19 22.87
C PHE A 296 -6.79 -8.82 24.26
N LEU A 297 -8.02 -8.32 24.37
CA LEU A 297 -8.65 -8.05 25.65
C LEU A 297 -8.73 -9.34 26.50
N ILE A 298 -9.29 -10.41 25.95
CA ILE A 298 -9.47 -11.67 26.67
C ILE A 298 -8.11 -12.29 27.02
N ALA A 299 -7.15 -12.26 26.10
CA ALA A 299 -5.79 -12.70 26.38
C ALA A 299 -5.18 -11.95 27.57
N SER A 300 -5.28 -10.62 27.56
CA SER A 300 -4.75 -9.76 28.64
C SER A 300 -5.44 -10.01 29.98
N ALA A 301 -6.76 -10.18 29.96
CA ALA A 301 -7.54 -10.41 31.17
C ALA A 301 -7.30 -11.81 31.79
N LEU A 302 -7.08 -12.82 30.95
CA LEU A 302 -6.67 -14.16 31.40
C LEU A 302 -5.25 -14.15 31.96
N GLU A 303 -4.31 -13.46 31.30
CA GLU A 303 -2.92 -13.35 31.75
C GLU A 303 -2.81 -12.68 33.12
N GLU A 304 -3.58 -11.60 33.32
CA GLU A 304 -3.69 -10.88 34.60
C GLU A 304 -4.55 -11.62 35.64
N LYS A 305 -5.14 -12.78 35.28
CA LYS A 305 -5.98 -13.62 36.13
C LYS A 305 -7.19 -12.89 36.72
N VAL A 306 -7.65 -11.82 36.07
CA VAL A 306 -8.85 -11.06 36.46
C VAL A 306 -10.14 -11.73 35.95
N ILE A 307 -10.01 -12.70 35.06
CA ILE A 307 -11.06 -13.61 34.62
C ILE A 307 -10.51 -15.04 34.50
N ARG A 308 -11.41 -16.02 34.51
CA ARG A 308 -11.16 -17.43 34.20
C ARG A 308 -12.11 -17.90 33.09
N PRO A 309 -11.75 -18.92 32.29
CA PRO A 309 -12.61 -19.42 31.21
C PRO A 309 -14.03 -19.81 31.65
N GLY A 310 -14.19 -20.32 32.87
CA GLY A 310 -15.49 -20.72 33.43
C GLY A 310 -16.29 -19.58 34.09
N ASP A 311 -15.75 -18.35 34.12
CA ASP A 311 -16.47 -17.21 34.68
C ASP A 311 -17.64 -16.81 33.78
N TRP A 312 -18.70 -16.29 34.41
CA TRP A 312 -19.88 -15.77 33.76
C TRP A 312 -19.95 -14.25 33.89
N ILE A 313 -20.35 -13.57 32.82
CA ILE A 313 -20.59 -12.13 32.77
C ILE A 313 -22.04 -11.89 32.40
N ASN A 314 -22.75 -11.12 33.22
CA ASN A 314 -24.09 -10.64 32.87
C ASN A 314 -23.99 -9.59 31.74
N CYS A 315 -24.63 -9.87 30.61
CA CYS A 315 -24.72 -9.00 29.43
C CYS A 315 -25.99 -8.11 29.43
N GLU A 316 -26.69 -8.00 30.56
CA GLU A 316 -27.76 -7.02 30.82
C GLU A 316 -28.91 -7.08 29.79
N GLY A 317 -29.25 -8.29 29.32
CA GLY A 317 -30.30 -8.45 28.32
C GLY A 317 -29.99 -7.77 26.98
N GLY A 318 -28.72 -7.47 26.69
CA GLY A 318 -28.27 -6.84 25.45
C GLY A 318 -28.21 -5.31 25.45
N SER A 319 -28.44 -4.65 26.59
CA SER A 319 -28.35 -3.19 26.72
C SER A 319 -27.70 -2.77 28.04
N PHE A 320 -26.57 -2.07 27.97
CA PHE A 320 -25.80 -1.66 29.15
C PHE A 320 -25.44 -0.17 29.10
N SER A 321 -25.88 0.58 30.09
CA SER A 321 -25.62 2.03 30.20
C SER A 321 -24.35 2.32 31.00
N ILE A 322 -23.44 3.11 30.43
CA ILE A 322 -22.20 3.55 31.06
C ILE A 322 -21.83 4.96 30.61
N GLY A 323 -21.56 5.86 31.56
CA GLY A 323 -21.11 7.23 31.26
C GLY A 323 -22.06 8.04 30.36
N GLY A 324 -23.38 7.88 30.53
CA GLY A 324 -24.38 8.58 29.72
C GLY A 324 -24.55 8.04 28.30
N ARG A 325 -23.93 6.91 27.96
CA ARG A 325 -24.07 6.22 26.67
C ARG A 325 -24.51 4.77 26.89
N THR A 326 -25.19 4.21 25.89
CA THR A 326 -25.67 2.83 25.92
C THR A 326 -24.88 1.97 24.95
N ILE A 327 -24.33 0.86 25.46
CA ILE A 327 -23.67 -0.18 24.68
C ILE A 327 -24.69 -1.27 24.40
N HIS A 328 -24.77 -1.69 23.14
CA HIS A 328 -25.67 -2.73 22.69
C HIS A 328 -24.91 -3.95 22.16
N ASP A 329 -25.45 -5.11 22.47
CA ASP A 329 -25.13 -6.35 21.76
C ASP A 329 -26.08 -6.53 20.57
N THR A 330 -25.66 -7.30 19.56
CA THR A 330 -26.50 -7.60 18.40
C THR A 330 -27.73 -8.43 18.76
N HIS A 331 -27.64 -9.25 19.82
CA HIS A 331 -28.73 -10.04 20.35
C HIS A 331 -28.83 -9.85 21.86
N LYS A 332 -30.02 -10.11 22.41
CA LYS A 332 -30.27 -10.05 23.85
C LYS A 332 -29.67 -11.28 24.52
N TYR A 333 -28.59 -11.08 25.24
CA TYR A 333 -27.94 -12.11 26.03
C TYR A 333 -28.13 -11.85 27.53
N GLY A 334 -28.44 -12.91 28.28
CA GLY A 334 -28.43 -12.90 29.74
C GLY A 334 -27.00 -12.94 30.26
N SER A 335 -26.62 -14.02 30.94
CA SER A 335 -25.21 -14.25 31.28
C SER A 335 -24.51 -15.11 30.23
N LEU A 336 -23.29 -14.75 29.87
CA LEU A 336 -22.43 -15.50 28.97
C LEU A 336 -21.13 -15.91 29.67
N SER A 337 -20.63 -17.10 29.38
CA SER A 337 -19.27 -17.50 29.74
C SER A 337 -18.22 -16.74 28.90
N ILE A 338 -16.96 -16.72 29.34
CA ILE A 338 -15.88 -16.05 28.59
C ILE A 338 -15.74 -16.56 27.13
N PRO A 339 -15.75 -17.88 26.86
CA PRO A 339 -15.74 -18.38 25.49
C PRO A 339 -16.95 -17.93 24.67
N GLU A 340 -18.14 -17.87 25.29
CA GLU A 340 -19.36 -17.41 24.62
C GLU A 340 -19.31 -15.91 24.29
N ILE A 341 -18.71 -15.09 25.15
CA ILE A 341 -18.48 -13.67 24.87
C ILE A 341 -17.64 -13.51 23.59
N LEU A 342 -16.62 -14.35 23.39
CA LEU A 342 -15.81 -14.33 22.18
C LEU A 342 -16.58 -14.90 20.98
N LYS A 343 -17.30 -16.01 21.16
CA LYS A 343 -18.10 -16.70 20.13
C LYS A 343 -19.20 -15.80 19.55
N TYR A 344 -20.05 -15.25 20.43
CA TYR A 344 -21.16 -14.36 20.10
C TYR A 344 -20.75 -12.90 19.96
N SER A 345 -19.50 -12.59 20.29
CA SER A 345 -18.93 -11.26 20.15
C SER A 345 -19.70 -10.20 20.95
N SER A 346 -20.05 -10.48 22.20
CA SER A 346 -20.74 -9.52 23.09
C SER A 346 -19.87 -8.30 23.38
N ASN A 347 -20.35 -7.11 23.04
CA ASN A 347 -19.73 -5.82 23.36
C ASN A 347 -19.86 -5.52 24.86
N ILE A 348 -21.02 -5.84 25.45
CA ILE A 348 -21.27 -5.62 26.88
C ILE A 348 -20.36 -6.49 27.73
N GLY A 349 -20.23 -7.78 27.39
CA GLY A 349 -19.30 -8.70 28.05
C GLY A 349 -17.86 -8.19 27.95
N SER A 350 -17.44 -7.72 26.77
CA SER A 350 -16.11 -7.15 26.56
C SER A 350 -15.88 -5.87 27.37
N ALA A 351 -16.85 -4.95 27.39
CA ALA A 351 -16.76 -3.72 28.18
C ALA A 351 -16.57 -4.02 29.68
N LYS A 352 -17.33 -4.98 30.21
CA LYS A 352 -17.22 -5.39 31.62
C LYS A 352 -15.90 -6.10 31.94
N ILE A 353 -15.40 -6.94 31.04
CA ILE A 353 -14.05 -7.53 31.16
C ILE A 353 -12.99 -6.42 31.16
N GLY A 354 -13.12 -5.44 30.25
CA GLY A 354 -12.25 -4.27 30.20
C GLY A 354 -12.25 -3.47 31.51
N SER A 355 -13.42 -3.25 32.11
CA SER A 355 -13.54 -2.61 33.42
C SER A 355 -12.84 -3.40 34.53
N ARG A 356 -12.91 -4.74 34.51
CA ARG A 356 -12.20 -5.59 35.49
C ARG A 356 -10.68 -5.54 35.31
N LEU A 357 -10.20 -5.49 34.07
CA LEU A 357 -8.77 -5.40 33.74
C LEU A 357 -8.19 -4.01 34.06
N GLY A 358 -8.97 -2.96 33.81
CA GLY A 358 -8.57 -1.57 34.00
C GLY A 358 -7.82 -0.96 32.81
N ALA A 359 -7.95 0.35 32.65
CA ALA A 359 -7.45 1.10 31.49
C ALA A 359 -5.92 1.01 31.31
N SER A 360 -5.15 1.21 32.38
CA SER A 360 -3.68 1.20 32.32
C SER A 360 -3.13 -0.16 31.86
N ARG A 361 -3.67 -1.27 32.39
CA ARG A 361 -3.26 -2.62 31.99
C ARG A 361 -3.68 -2.92 30.55
N LEU A 362 -4.94 -2.66 30.18
CA LEU A 362 -5.39 -2.87 28.80
C LEU A 362 -4.51 -2.10 27.81
N TYR A 363 -4.24 -0.82 28.07
CA TYR A 363 -3.35 -0.02 27.24
C TYR A 363 -1.96 -0.64 27.13
N SER A 364 -1.35 -1.03 28.26
CA SER A 364 -0.02 -1.66 28.26
C SER A 364 0.01 -2.92 27.40
N TYR A 365 -0.98 -3.81 27.53
CA TYR A 365 -1.06 -5.00 26.68
C TYR A 365 -1.27 -4.66 25.21
N LEU A 366 -2.16 -3.71 24.87
CA LEU A 366 -2.34 -3.29 23.48
C LEU A 366 -1.05 -2.73 22.87
N ARG A 367 -0.28 -1.94 23.64
CA ARG A 367 1.07 -1.51 23.23
C ARG A 367 2.03 -2.70 23.06
N ASN A 368 1.99 -3.68 23.96
CA ASN A 368 2.83 -4.86 23.90
C ASN A 368 2.51 -5.74 22.68
N PHE A 369 1.23 -5.85 22.30
CA PHE A 369 0.77 -6.45 21.03
C PHE A 369 1.16 -5.64 19.78
N GLY A 370 1.69 -4.43 19.94
CA GLY A 370 2.24 -3.60 18.85
C GLY A 370 1.33 -2.47 18.36
N PHE A 371 0.18 -2.24 18.99
CA PHE A 371 -0.75 -1.19 18.56
C PHE A 371 -0.24 0.21 18.91
N GLY A 372 -0.50 1.17 18.01
CA GLY A 372 -0.02 2.55 18.13
C GLY A 372 1.48 2.71 17.83
N ALA A 373 2.14 1.69 17.26
CA ALA A 373 3.53 1.75 16.82
C ALA A 373 3.67 1.08 15.45
N ARG A 374 4.64 1.53 14.64
CA ARG A 374 5.00 0.87 13.38
C ARG A 374 5.54 -0.53 13.66
N THR A 375 5.17 -1.51 12.83
CA THR A 375 5.70 -2.87 12.91
C THR A 375 7.15 -2.96 12.43
N GLY A 376 7.58 -2.02 11.59
CA GLY A 376 8.92 -2.00 11.01
C GLY A 376 9.11 -2.96 9.84
N ILE A 377 8.01 -3.29 9.15
CA ILE A 377 8.01 -4.07 7.91
C ILE A 377 8.81 -3.37 6.81
N ASP A 378 9.30 -4.13 5.84
CA ASP A 378 10.16 -3.68 4.73
C ASP A 378 9.44 -2.83 3.66
N LEU A 379 8.46 -2.00 4.01
CA LEU A 379 7.71 -1.17 3.07
C LEU A 379 7.69 0.30 3.49
N PRO A 380 7.70 1.24 2.52
CA PRO A 380 7.51 2.65 2.81
C PRO A 380 6.05 2.94 3.19
N GLY A 381 5.82 4.10 3.81
CA GLY A 381 4.45 4.59 4.07
C GLY A 381 3.70 3.89 5.21
N GLU A 382 4.38 3.11 6.04
CA GLU A 382 3.74 2.40 7.16
C GLU A 382 3.12 3.37 8.19
N THR A 383 1.84 3.15 8.51
CA THR A 383 1.15 3.82 9.61
C THR A 383 1.29 3.05 10.93
N GLY A 384 1.39 3.77 12.05
CA GLY A 384 1.35 3.17 13.39
C GLY A 384 -0.06 2.98 13.94
N GLY A 385 -1.09 3.44 13.22
CA GLY A 385 -2.44 3.58 13.77
C GLY A 385 -2.49 4.59 14.92
N THR A 386 -3.59 4.59 15.68
CA THR A 386 -3.83 5.51 16.78
C THR A 386 -4.30 4.74 18.00
N LEU A 387 -3.55 4.85 19.10
CA LEU A 387 -3.93 4.38 20.43
C LEU A 387 -3.64 5.51 21.43
N ARG A 388 -4.70 6.21 21.87
CA ARG A 388 -4.58 7.29 22.87
C ARG A 388 -4.03 6.75 24.17
N ASP A 389 -3.26 7.57 24.89
CA ASP A 389 -2.78 7.23 26.23
C ASP A 389 -3.97 6.95 27.16
N TRP A 390 -3.81 5.97 28.05
CA TRP A 390 -4.86 5.53 28.97
C TRP A 390 -5.29 6.63 29.95
N ASN A 391 -4.41 7.59 30.25
CA ASN A 391 -4.73 8.72 31.12
C ASN A 391 -5.74 9.71 30.49
N GLN A 392 -6.00 9.59 29.18
CA GLN A 392 -7.01 10.35 28.45
C GLN A 392 -8.32 9.57 28.28
N TRP A 393 -8.44 8.37 28.85
CA TRP A 393 -9.62 7.53 28.70
C TRP A 393 -10.62 7.81 29.81
N TYR A 394 -11.82 8.23 29.43
CA TYR A 394 -12.99 8.20 30.30
C TYR A 394 -13.54 6.76 30.40
N GLY A 395 -14.48 6.51 31.33
CA GLY A 395 -15.08 5.18 31.50
C GLY A 395 -15.69 4.60 30.22
N ILE A 396 -16.27 5.47 29.37
CA ILE A 396 -16.79 5.07 28.05
C ILE A 396 -15.68 4.71 27.05
N ASP A 397 -14.52 5.38 27.10
CA ASP A 397 -13.39 5.08 26.22
C ASP A 397 -12.79 3.71 26.52
N LEU A 398 -12.66 3.37 27.81
CA LEU A 398 -12.24 2.02 28.20
C LEU A 398 -13.19 0.97 27.62
N ALA A 399 -14.50 1.21 27.71
CA ALA A 399 -15.50 0.30 27.17
C ALA A 399 -15.39 0.16 25.66
N THR A 400 -15.30 1.27 24.90
CA THR A 400 -15.20 1.24 23.44
C THR A 400 -13.90 0.61 22.94
N VAL A 401 -12.77 0.92 23.57
CA VAL A 401 -11.47 0.32 23.25
C VAL A 401 -11.50 -1.20 23.51
N SER A 402 -12.22 -1.66 24.53
CA SER A 402 -12.36 -3.08 24.87
C SER A 402 -13.02 -3.91 23.76
N PHE A 403 -13.83 -3.29 22.89
CA PHE A 403 -14.37 -3.94 21.69
C PHE A 403 -13.86 -3.34 20.37
N GLY A 404 -12.74 -2.60 20.42
CA GLY A 404 -11.98 -2.16 19.25
C GLY A 404 -12.53 -0.92 18.53
N GLN A 405 -13.22 -0.03 19.25
CA GLN A 405 -13.62 1.30 18.77
C GLN A 405 -12.83 2.40 19.49
N GLY A 406 -12.61 3.54 18.84
CA GLY A 406 -11.76 4.62 19.38
C GLY A 406 -10.25 4.33 19.34
N VAL A 407 -9.85 3.28 18.62
CA VAL A 407 -8.48 2.85 18.35
C VAL A 407 -8.40 2.45 16.87
N THR A 408 -7.28 2.75 16.21
CA THR A 408 -7.06 2.32 14.82
C THR A 408 -5.79 1.48 14.69
N ALA A 409 -5.83 0.52 13.78
CA ALA A 409 -4.71 -0.35 13.44
C ALA A 409 -4.66 -0.59 11.93
N SER A 410 -3.47 -0.90 11.41
CA SER A 410 -3.29 -1.41 10.05
C SER A 410 -3.52 -2.92 10.00
N SER A 411 -3.77 -3.44 8.80
CA SER A 411 -3.95 -4.90 8.59
C SER A 411 -2.71 -5.69 9.00
N ILE A 412 -1.51 -5.17 8.75
CA ILE A 412 -0.26 -5.86 9.15
C ILE A 412 -0.09 -5.90 10.68
N GLN A 413 -0.47 -4.84 11.40
CA GLN A 413 -0.44 -4.84 12.87
C GLN A 413 -1.38 -5.90 13.45
N LEU A 414 -2.61 -6.00 12.93
CA LEU A 414 -3.57 -7.01 13.37
C LEU A 414 -3.08 -8.44 13.08
N ALA A 415 -2.54 -8.68 11.88
CA ALA A 415 -1.97 -9.97 11.51
C ALA A 415 -0.80 -10.37 12.44
N ALA A 416 0.08 -9.42 12.78
CA ALA A 416 1.20 -9.64 13.71
C ALA A 416 0.73 -9.93 15.13
N ALA A 417 -0.25 -9.17 15.62
CA ALA A 417 -0.79 -9.35 16.95
C ALA A 417 -1.52 -10.71 17.11
N VAL A 418 -2.34 -11.12 16.13
CA VAL A 418 -2.98 -12.45 16.17
C VAL A 418 -1.96 -13.58 15.99
N SER A 419 -0.89 -13.36 15.22
CA SER A 419 0.20 -14.32 15.12
C SER A 419 0.88 -14.59 16.46
N ALA A 420 0.92 -13.60 17.36
CA ALA A 420 1.40 -13.80 18.73
C ALA A 420 0.51 -14.77 19.52
N ILE A 421 -0.80 -14.83 19.26
CA ILE A 421 -1.66 -15.85 19.87
C ILE A 421 -1.39 -17.23 19.24
N ALA A 422 -1.24 -17.27 17.92
CA ALA A 422 -0.99 -18.50 17.16
C ALA A 422 0.34 -19.19 17.52
N ASN A 423 1.37 -18.42 17.89
CA ASN A 423 2.72 -18.96 18.17
C ASN A 423 3.05 -19.12 19.66
N GLY A 424 2.04 -19.16 20.53
CA GLY A 424 2.26 -19.37 21.97
C GLY A 424 2.65 -18.11 22.76
N GLY A 425 2.31 -16.92 22.26
CA GLY A 425 2.33 -15.66 23.01
C GLY A 425 3.43 -14.68 22.60
N THR A 426 4.17 -14.91 21.51
CA THR A 426 5.35 -14.10 21.14
C THR A 426 5.06 -13.18 19.96
N LEU A 427 5.19 -11.88 20.14
CA LEU A 427 5.09 -10.94 19.03
C LEU A 427 6.36 -11.02 18.16
N MET A 428 6.18 -11.43 16.91
CA MET A 428 7.24 -11.45 15.89
C MET A 428 7.22 -10.17 15.07
N LYS A 429 8.40 -9.68 14.67
CA LYS A 429 8.49 -8.59 13.70
C LYS A 429 8.16 -9.12 12.30
N PRO A 430 7.14 -8.56 11.62
CA PRO A 430 6.85 -8.96 10.25
C PRO A 430 7.93 -8.47 9.28
N TYR A 431 8.29 -9.31 8.29
CA TYR A 431 9.28 -8.95 7.27
C TYR A 431 8.97 -9.56 5.90
N LEU A 432 9.35 -8.82 4.86
CA LEU A 432 9.15 -9.15 3.44
C LEU A 432 10.45 -9.48 2.72
N VAL A 433 11.62 -9.01 3.18
CA VAL A 433 12.90 -9.31 2.54
C VAL A 433 13.65 -10.37 3.33
N GLU A 434 13.82 -11.55 2.72
CA GLU A 434 14.56 -12.66 3.31
C GLU A 434 16.06 -12.48 3.18
N ARG A 435 16.53 -12.13 1.98
CA ARG A 435 17.95 -11.91 1.71
C ARG A 435 18.19 -11.00 0.52
N VAL A 436 19.36 -10.38 0.52
CA VAL A 436 19.95 -9.62 -0.59
C VAL A 436 21.16 -10.41 -1.08
N VAL A 437 21.22 -10.66 -2.38
CA VAL A 437 22.31 -11.42 -3.00
C VAL A 437 22.94 -10.61 -4.13
N ASP A 438 24.24 -10.79 -4.34
CA ASP A 438 24.93 -10.14 -5.46
C ASP A 438 24.64 -10.84 -6.80
N SER A 439 25.35 -10.43 -7.85
CA SER A 439 25.26 -11.01 -9.19
C SER A 439 25.84 -12.42 -9.30
N GLU A 440 26.71 -12.82 -8.36
CA GLU A 440 27.34 -14.14 -8.32
C GLU A 440 26.53 -15.13 -7.45
N GLY A 441 25.54 -14.63 -6.72
CA GLY A 441 24.67 -15.40 -5.83
C GLY A 441 25.14 -15.43 -4.38
N ASN A 442 26.18 -14.67 -4.02
CA ASN A 442 26.64 -14.57 -2.64
C ASN A 442 25.64 -13.74 -1.81
N VAL A 443 25.36 -14.18 -0.59
CA VAL A 443 24.45 -13.48 0.32
C VAL A 443 25.16 -12.29 0.95
N ILE A 444 24.73 -11.07 0.59
CA ILE A 444 25.25 -9.81 1.14
C ILE A 444 24.57 -9.48 2.46
N LYS A 445 23.26 -9.74 2.55
CA LYS A 445 22.46 -9.50 3.75
C LYS A 445 21.37 -10.54 3.86
N SER A 446 21.12 -11.03 5.07
CA SER A 446 20.01 -11.92 5.39
C SER A 446 19.20 -11.35 6.55
N SER A 447 17.89 -11.53 6.47
CA SER A 447 16.96 -11.30 7.57
C SER A 447 16.61 -12.64 8.20
N SER A 448 16.75 -12.74 9.51
CA SER A 448 16.25 -13.87 10.31
C SER A 448 14.94 -13.48 11.01
N PRO A 449 14.10 -14.46 11.42
CA PRO A 449 12.98 -14.19 12.32
C PRO A 449 13.43 -13.40 13.56
N GLN A 450 12.69 -12.34 13.89
CA GLN A 450 13.02 -11.47 15.04
C GLN A 450 11.88 -11.48 16.07
N PRO A 451 12.03 -12.19 17.20
CA PRO A 451 11.09 -12.06 18.31
C PRO A 451 11.24 -10.66 18.93
N VAL A 452 10.13 -9.92 19.04
CA VAL A 452 10.13 -8.59 19.66
C VAL A 452 9.99 -8.72 21.17
N ARG A 453 9.00 -9.50 21.62
CA ARG A 453 8.71 -9.77 23.04
C ARG A 453 7.68 -10.89 23.18
N ARG A 454 7.65 -11.55 24.34
CA ARG A 454 6.51 -12.36 24.77
C ARG A 454 5.45 -11.45 25.39
N VAL A 455 4.23 -11.47 24.84
CA VAL A 455 3.12 -10.61 25.25
C VAL A 455 2.23 -11.30 26.28
N VAL A 456 2.01 -12.60 26.11
CA VAL A 456 1.25 -13.45 27.05
C VAL A 456 1.95 -14.80 27.19
N SER A 457 1.61 -15.55 28.24
CA SER A 457 2.10 -16.91 28.42
C SER A 457 1.54 -17.86 27.34
N GLU A 458 2.24 -18.96 27.10
CA GLU A 458 1.79 -20.01 26.17
C GLU A 458 0.47 -20.64 26.61
N ALA A 459 0.27 -20.78 27.92
CA ALA A 459 -0.99 -21.27 28.50
C ALA A 459 -2.16 -20.33 28.19
N THR A 460 -1.98 -19.02 28.34
CA THR A 460 -2.99 -18.02 27.98
C THR A 460 -3.25 -18.03 26.47
N ALA A 461 -2.20 -18.03 25.64
CA ALA A 461 -2.33 -18.07 24.18
C ALA A 461 -3.12 -19.31 23.71
N THR A 462 -2.80 -20.48 24.26
CA THR A 462 -3.51 -21.75 23.98
C THR A 462 -4.97 -21.70 24.42
N SER A 463 -5.25 -21.14 25.60
CA SER A 463 -6.62 -20.98 26.10
C SER A 463 -7.45 -20.09 25.17
N VAL A 464 -6.88 -18.96 24.74
CA VAL A 464 -7.53 -18.04 23.80
C VAL A 464 -7.72 -18.68 22.42
N ALA A 465 -6.71 -19.40 21.91
CA ALA A 465 -6.79 -20.14 20.65
C ALA A 465 -7.99 -21.11 20.64
N ARG A 466 -8.17 -21.88 21.72
CA ARG A 466 -9.31 -22.80 21.88
C ARG A 466 -10.65 -22.07 21.92
N MET A 467 -10.73 -20.90 22.57
CA MET A 467 -11.95 -20.08 22.55
C MET A 467 -12.26 -19.55 21.14
N MET A 468 -11.22 -19.19 20.38
CA MET A 468 -11.35 -18.71 19.00
C MET A 468 -11.84 -19.79 18.02
N GLU A 469 -11.60 -21.08 18.31
CA GLU A 469 -12.17 -22.19 17.51
C GLU A 469 -13.71 -22.15 17.51
N GLY A 470 -14.32 -21.72 18.63
CA GLY A 470 -15.77 -21.58 18.79
C GLY A 470 -16.43 -20.62 17.80
N VAL A 471 -15.68 -19.71 17.18
CA VAL A 471 -16.20 -18.71 16.22
C VAL A 471 -16.45 -19.31 14.85
N ALA A 472 -15.66 -20.30 14.43
CA ALA A 472 -15.71 -20.90 13.10
C ALA A 472 -16.59 -22.16 13.02
N VAL A 473 -17.16 -22.59 14.14
CA VAL A 473 -18.05 -23.76 14.23
C VAL A 473 -19.52 -23.35 14.42
N GLU A 474 -20.43 -24.33 14.41
CA GLU A 474 -21.87 -24.12 14.50
C GLU A 474 -22.29 -23.20 15.68
N GLY A 475 -23.18 -22.27 15.39
CA GLY A 475 -23.60 -21.20 16.31
C GLY A 475 -22.58 -20.08 16.50
N GLY A 476 -21.39 -20.15 15.89
CA GLY A 476 -20.39 -19.08 15.90
C GLY A 476 -20.69 -17.97 14.88
N THR A 477 -20.09 -16.80 15.09
CA THR A 477 -20.30 -15.63 14.20
C THR A 477 -19.55 -15.71 12.86
N GLY A 478 -18.65 -16.68 12.67
CA GLY A 478 -17.78 -16.82 11.51
C GLY A 478 -17.75 -18.22 10.90
N THR A 479 -18.87 -18.95 10.92
CA THR A 479 -18.99 -20.33 10.41
C THR A 479 -18.46 -20.52 8.98
N ASN A 480 -18.60 -19.51 8.12
CA ASN A 480 -18.10 -19.57 6.73
C ASN A 480 -16.56 -19.57 6.63
N ALA A 481 -15.85 -19.35 7.73
CA ALA A 481 -14.39 -19.46 7.80
C ALA A 481 -13.92 -20.91 7.99
N ALA A 482 -14.82 -21.86 8.23
CA ALA A 482 -14.48 -23.27 8.37
C ALA A 482 -13.71 -23.76 7.14
N VAL A 483 -12.62 -24.47 7.38
CA VAL A 483 -11.75 -25.07 6.36
C VAL A 483 -11.91 -26.58 6.45
N GLU A 484 -12.24 -27.22 5.34
CA GLU A 484 -12.44 -28.67 5.32
C GLU A 484 -11.17 -29.41 5.74
N GLY A 485 -11.30 -30.32 6.71
CA GLY A 485 -10.18 -31.11 7.25
C GLY A 485 -9.27 -30.37 8.24
N PHE A 486 -9.54 -29.11 8.58
CA PHE A 486 -8.69 -28.34 9.49
C PHE A 486 -9.48 -27.64 10.58
N ARG A 487 -8.88 -27.55 11.77
CA ARG A 487 -9.42 -26.72 12.84
C ARG A 487 -9.02 -25.26 12.62
N VAL A 488 -9.98 -24.34 12.75
CA VAL A 488 -9.78 -22.91 12.49
C VAL A 488 -10.04 -22.13 13.77
N ALA A 489 -9.04 -21.38 14.22
CA ALA A 489 -9.20 -20.40 15.28
C ALA A 489 -9.29 -19.00 14.65
N GLY A 490 -10.36 -18.25 14.89
CA GLY A 490 -10.48 -16.92 14.32
C GLY A 490 -11.46 -16.01 15.02
N LYS A 491 -11.58 -14.79 14.49
CA LYS A 491 -12.51 -13.78 14.97
C LYS A 491 -13.01 -12.90 13.83
N THR A 492 -14.32 -12.70 13.83
CA THR A 492 -15.00 -11.71 12.99
C THR A 492 -14.82 -10.29 13.52
N GLY A 493 -14.62 -9.34 12.62
CA GLY A 493 -14.65 -7.92 12.88
C GLY A 493 -15.71 -7.24 12.03
N THR A 494 -16.53 -6.41 12.67
CA THR A 494 -17.38 -5.44 11.99
C THR A 494 -17.21 -4.12 12.73
N ALA A 495 -16.79 -3.08 12.01
CA ALA A 495 -16.56 -1.76 12.58
C ALA A 495 -17.22 -0.69 11.72
N GLN A 496 -17.85 0.29 12.35
CA GLN A 496 -18.39 1.45 11.65
C GLN A 496 -17.25 2.36 11.22
N LYS A 497 -17.37 2.95 10.03
CA LYS A 497 -16.40 3.95 9.58
C LYS A 497 -16.79 5.32 10.12
N VAL A 498 -15.81 6.13 10.47
CA VAL A 498 -16.04 7.54 10.80
C VAL A 498 -16.45 8.27 9.52
N ASP A 499 -17.55 9.02 9.60
CA ASP A 499 -18.02 9.89 8.54
C ASP A 499 -17.26 11.23 8.65
N PRO A 500 -16.52 11.65 7.60
CA PRO A 500 -15.73 12.86 7.65
C PRO A 500 -16.57 14.14 7.77
N VAL A 501 -17.85 14.09 7.39
CA VAL A 501 -18.76 15.25 7.42
C VAL A 501 -19.37 15.40 8.82
N THR A 502 -19.95 14.33 9.36
CA THR A 502 -20.61 14.39 10.68
C THR A 502 -19.64 14.25 11.85
N ARG A 503 -18.40 13.81 11.56
CA ARG A 503 -17.37 13.43 12.55
C ARG A 503 -17.81 12.33 13.53
N GLY A 504 -18.95 11.68 13.27
CA GLY A 504 -19.45 10.53 14.00
C GLY A 504 -19.32 9.24 13.20
N TYR A 505 -19.86 8.13 13.71
CA TYR A 505 -19.90 6.88 12.98
C TYR A 505 -20.96 6.90 11.87
N SER A 506 -20.58 6.40 10.70
CA SER A 506 -21.49 6.18 9.59
C SER A 506 -22.50 5.08 9.93
N LEU A 507 -23.77 5.31 9.57
CA LEU A 507 -24.84 4.32 9.73
C LEU A 507 -24.78 3.21 8.68
N THR A 508 -24.19 3.49 7.52
CA THR A 508 -24.17 2.59 6.36
C THR A 508 -22.79 2.03 6.08
N LYS A 509 -21.73 2.84 6.22
CA LYS A 509 -20.37 2.44 5.88
C LYS A 509 -19.71 1.66 7.01
N ARG A 510 -19.28 0.45 6.71
CA ARG A 510 -18.60 -0.45 7.65
C ARG A 510 -17.38 -1.09 7.02
N THR A 511 -16.45 -1.47 7.87
CA THR A 511 -15.36 -2.40 7.55
C THR A 511 -15.75 -3.78 8.05
N ALA A 512 -15.66 -4.78 7.20
CA ALA A 512 -15.98 -6.17 7.52
C ALA A 512 -14.71 -7.01 7.40
N SER A 513 -14.37 -7.77 8.43
CA SER A 513 -13.11 -8.53 8.45
C SER A 513 -13.26 -9.89 9.13
N PHE A 514 -12.36 -10.79 8.78
CA PHE A 514 -12.10 -12.02 9.49
C PHE A 514 -10.60 -12.18 9.63
N ILE A 515 -10.14 -12.46 10.84
CA ILE A 515 -8.73 -12.77 11.12
C ILE A 515 -8.65 -14.06 11.92
N GLY A 516 -7.72 -14.92 11.58
CA GLY A 516 -7.54 -16.18 12.28
C GLY A 516 -6.26 -16.89 11.85
N PHE A 517 -6.06 -18.07 12.41
CA PHE A 517 -4.95 -18.94 12.07
C PHE A 517 -5.41 -20.39 11.94
N VAL A 518 -4.66 -21.13 11.13
CA VAL A 518 -4.99 -22.49 10.72
C VAL A 518 -3.71 -23.29 10.43
N PRO A 519 -3.65 -24.57 10.79
CA PRO A 519 -4.52 -25.28 11.76
C PRO A 519 -4.52 -24.63 13.16
N ALA A 520 -5.57 -24.83 13.95
CA ALA A 520 -5.70 -24.17 15.27
C ALA A 520 -4.72 -24.74 16.32
N ASP A 521 -4.37 -26.02 16.22
CA ASP A 521 -3.50 -26.74 17.14
C ASP A 521 -2.02 -26.72 16.76
N ARG A 522 -1.73 -26.65 15.47
CA ARG A 522 -0.38 -26.45 14.95
C ARG A 522 -0.36 -25.35 13.88
N PRO A 523 -0.46 -24.08 14.28
CA PRO A 523 -0.65 -22.98 13.34
C PRO A 523 0.43 -22.89 12.27
N ARG A 524 0.02 -22.83 11.01
CA ARG A 524 0.93 -22.66 9.87
C ARG A 524 0.76 -21.32 9.21
N LEU A 525 -0.46 -20.81 9.19
CA LEU A 525 -0.83 -19.56 8.54
C LEU A 525 -1.70 -18.75 9.49
N THR A 526 -1.33 -17.49 9.71
CA THR A 526 -2.25 -16.44 10.15
C THR A 526 -2.74 -15.71 8.91
N ILE A 527 -4.05 -15.60 8.75
CA ILE A 527 -4.68 -14.93 7.61
C ILE A 527 -5.62 -13.86 8.12
N LEU A 528 -5.47 -12.64 7.61
CA LEU A 528 -6.44 -11.56 7.75
C LEU A 528 -7.07 -11.29 6.39
N VAL A 529 -8.38 -11.15 6.36
CA VAL A 529 -9.15 -10.61 5.23
C VAL A 529 -9.99 -9.45 5.74
N MET A 530 -9.86 -8.30 5.08
CA MET A 530 -10.64 -7.09 5.34
C MET A 530 -11.30 -6.62 4.05
N ILE A 531 -12.60 -6.37 4.10
CA ILE A 531 -13.44 -5.87 3.02
C ILE A 531 -13.98 -4.49 3.44
N ASP A 532 -13.69 -3.48 2.63
CA ASP A 532 -14.03 -2.08 2.90
C ASP A 532 -15.34 -1.68 2.22
N GLU A 533 -16.32 -1.24 3.01
CA GLU A 533 -17.63 -0.79 2.54
C GLU A 533 -18.38 -1.83 1.67
N PRO A 534 -18.55 -3.09 2.11
CA PRO A 534 -19.36 -4.08 1.37
C PRO A 534 -20.83 -3.63 1.29
N LYS A 535 -21.46 -3.89 0.15
CA LYS A 535 -22.85 -3.47 -0.11
C LYS A 535 -23.87 -4.58 0.17
N THR A 536 -23.47 -5.85 0.05
CA THR A 536 -24.37 -6.99 0.24
C THR A 536 -24.61 -7.33 1.71
N SER A 537 -23.56 -7.35 2.53
CA SER A 537 -23.66 -7.63 3.96
C SER A 537 -22.57 -6.90 4.73
N PRO A 538 -22.90 -6.27 5.88
CA PRO A 538 -21.91 -5.59 6.73
C PRO A 538 -21.08 -6.55 7.60
N TYR A 539 -21.41 -7.84 7.61
CA TYR A 539 -20.83 -8.79 8.56
C TYR A 539 -19.58 -9.48 8.00
N GLY A 540 -18.48 -9.42 8.76
CA GLY A 540 -17.22 -10.08 8.39
C GLY A 540 -17.34 -11.59 8.22
N GLY A 541 -18.24 -12.24 8.98
CA GLY A 541 -18.56 -13.66 8.84
C GLY A 541 -19.24 -14.04 7.51
N VAL A 542 -19.79 -13.06 6.78
CA VAL A 542 -20.46 -13.30 5.48
C VAL A 542 -19.55 -12.95 4.32
N VAL A 543 -18.83 -11.82 4.38
CA VAL A 543 -18.04 -11.34 3.23
C VAL A 543 -16.55 -11.67 3.29
N ALA A 544 -15.95 -11.68 4.48
CA ALA A 544 -14.50 -11.89 4.64
C ALA A 544 -14.15 -13.34 4.98
N ALA A 545 -14.97 -14.00 5.81
CA ALA A 545 -14.76 -15.38 6.24
C ALA A 545 -14.71 -16.42 5.08
N PRO A 546 -15.55 -16.36 4.03
CA PRO A 546 -15.43 -17.28 2.89
C PRO A 546 -14.10 -17.12 2.12
N ALA A 547 -13.62 -15.87 1.98
CA ALA A 547 -12.35 -15.60 1.34
C ALA A 547 -11.19 -16.16 2.20
N PHE A 548 -11.25 -15.98 3.53
CA PHE A 548 -10.31 -16.61 4.46
C PHE A 548 -10.27 -18.12 4.28
N SER A 549 -11.44 -18.79 4.26
CA SER A 549 -11.53 -20.25 4.11
C SER A 549 -10.89 -20.73 2.79
N SER A 550 -11.16 -20.00 1.70
CA SER A 550 -10.65 -20.34 0.37
C SER A 550 -9.14 -20.12 0.24
N ILE A 551 -8.62 -19.04 0.84
CA ILE A 551 -7.17 -18.76 0.90
C ILE A 551 -6.48 -19.82 1.75
N ALA A 552 -7.02 -20.11 2.93
CA ALA A 552 -6.50 -21.12 3.84
C ALA A 552 -6.41 -22.49 3.19
N LEU A 553 -7.52 -23.00 2.64
CA LEU A 553 -7.57 -24.33 2.04
C LEU A 553 -6.55 -24.48 0.91
N GLN A 554 -6.56 -23.56 -0.06
CA GLN A 554 -5.65 -23.63 -1.22
C GLN A 554 -4.18 -23.51 -0.78
N SER A 555 -3.88 -22.62 0.17
CA SER A 555 -2.52 -22.42 0.67
C SER A 555 -2.01 -23.63 1.47
N LEU A 556 -2.84 -24.24 2.32
CA LEU A 556 -2.47 -25.44 3.09
C LEU A 556 -2.25 -26.65 2.18
N CYS A 557 -3.10 -26.83 1.15
CA CYS A 557 -2.92 -27.86 0.13
C CYS A 557 -1.60 -27.66 -0.63
N TYR A 558 -1.31 -26.42 -1.06
CA TYR A 558 -0.05 -26.08 -1.72
C TYR A 558 1.18 -26.32 -0.82
N LEU A 559 1.09 -25.95 0.46
CA LEU A 559 2.11 -26.20 1.48
C LEU A 559 2.17 -27.66 1.94
N LYS A 560 1.33 -28.54 1.39
CA LYS A 560 1.25 -29.97 1.73
C LYS A 560 1.06 -30.21 3.24
N VAL A 561 0.27 -29.35 3.88
CA VAL A 561 -0.08 -29.54 5.30
C VAL A 561 -1.14 -30.63 5.39
N PRO A 562 -0.90 -31.73 6.14
CA PRO A 562 -1.90 -32.79 6.28
C PRO A 562 -3.11 -32.28 7.10
N PRO A 563 -4.35 -32.67 6.73
CA PRO A 563 -5.54 -32.43 7.55
C PRO A 563 -5.44 -33.07 8.95
N ASP A 564 -6.10 -32.48 9.94
CA ASP A 564 -6.04 -32.91 11.35
C ASP A 564 -6.96 -34.13 11.67
N GLY A 565 -7.40 -34.88 10.66
CA GLY A 565 -8.41 -35.95 10.79
C GLY A 565 -9.86 -35.43 10.67
N ILE A 566 -10.86 -36.29 10.87
CA ILE A 566 -12.28 -36.08 10.51
C ILE A 566 -12.87 -34.82 11.18
N VAL A 567 -12.72 -33.66 10.54
CA VAL A 567 -13.49 -32.44 10.83
C VAL A 567 -14.71 -32.46 9.91
N ARG A 568 -15.91 -32.57 10.51
CA ARG A 568 -17.19 -32.67 9.77
C ARG A 568 -17.35 -31.54 8.76
N SER A 569 -17.77 -31.92 7.55
CA SER A 569 -18.01 -31.06 6.39
C SER A 569 -18.82 -29.81 6.71
N LYS A 570 -18.57 -28.72 5.96
CA LYS A 570 -19.31 -27.44 6.00
C LYS A 570 -20.82 -27.67 6.23
N PRO A 571 -21.47 -26.95 7.17
CA PRO A 571 -22.92 -26.88 7.21
C PRO A 571 -23.44 -26.43 5.85
N LYS A 572 -24.50 -27.09 5.34
CA LYS A 572 -25.14 -26.70 4.07
C LYS A 572 -25.49 -25.21 4.14
N VAL A 573 -25.03 -24.47 3.13
CA VAL A 573 -25.40 -23.07 2.92
C VAL A 573 -26.92 -22.99 2.92
N VAL A 574 -27.49 -22.28 3.91
CA VAL A 574 -28.90 -21.88 3.85
C VAL A 574 -28.97 -20.83 2.75
N GLU A 575 -29.37 -21.25 1.55
CA GLU A 575 -29.85 -20.32 0.54
C GLU A 575 -30.93 -19.46 1.18
N ALA A 576 -30.74 -18.14 1.13
CA ALA A 576 -31.74 -17.18 1.56
C ALA A 576 -32.99 -17.40 0.70
N LYS A 577 -33.95 -18.17 1.21
CA LYS A 577 -35.28 -18.23 0.64
C LYS A 577 -35.86 -16.81 0.68
N THR A 578 -36.16 -16.28 -0.49
CA THR A 578 -36.99 -15.11 -0.73
C THR A 578 -38.37 -15.38 -0.10
N GLY A 579 -38.51 -15.01 1.18
CA GLY A 579 -39.77 -15.07 1.93
C GLY A 579 -40.43 -13.70 1.95
N GLN A 580 -41.70 -13.67 1.58
CA GLN A 580 -42.57 -12.51 1.45
C GLN A 580 -42.60 -11.64 2.72
N HIS A 581 -42.60 -10.32 2.52
CA HIS A 581 -42.89 -9.34 3.56
C HIS A 581 -44.30 -9.55 4.12
N ALA A 582 -44.38 -10.04 5.35
CA ALA A 582 -45.53 -9.80 6.22
C ALA A 582 -45.24 -8.50 7.01
N GLU A 583 -46.13 -7.54 6.85
CA GLU A 583 -46.26 -6.36 7.70
C GLU A 583 -46.58 -6.84 9.12
N ASP A 584 -45.82 -6.38 10.13
CA ASP A 584 -46.36 -6.23 11.48
C ASP A 584 -45.59 -5.18 12.30
N GLU A 585 -46.42 -4.43 13.00
CA GLU A 585 -46.32 -3.20 13.79
C GLU A 585 -45.10 -2.96 14.71
N LEU A 586 -44.67 -1.70 14.77
CA LEU A 586 -43.81 -1.12 15.81
C LEU A 586 -44.68 -0.49 16.93
N PRO A 587 -44.57 -0.92 18.20
CA PRO A 587 -45.08 -0.16 19.33
C PRO A 587 -44.13 0.97 19.76
N ALA A 588 -44.73 1.91 20.49
CA ALA A 588 -44.30 3.28 20.73
C ALA A 588 -43.15 3.49 21.75
N ALA A 589 -42.45 4.60 21.50
CA ALA A 589 -42.00 5.68 22.41
C ALA A 589 -41.30 5.38 23.75
N GLU A 590 -40.22 6.11 24.05
CA GLU A 590 -40.24 7.32 24.91
C GLU A 590 -38.81 7.77 25.24
N GLY A 591 -38.58 9.08 25.24
CA GLY A 591 -37.30 9.67 25.64
C GLY A 591 -37.45 11.17 25.83
N GLU A 592 -37.57 11.58 27.10
CA GLU A 592 -37.67 12.96 27.58
C GLU A 592 -36.45 13.82 27.19
N ILE A 593 -36.74 15.10 26.99
CA ILE A 593 -35.82 16.20 26.69
C ILE A 593 -35.42 16.91 27.98
N VAL A 594 -34.16 17.34 28.08
CA VAL A 594 -33.79 18.50 28.92
C VAL A 594 -33.16 19.58 28.02
N ASP A 595 -33.57 20.81 28.31
CA ASP A 595 -33.80 21.94 27.40
C ASP A 595 -32.54 22.74 26.98
N ALA A 596 -32.61 23.29 25.75
CA ALA A 596 -32.01 24.56 25.37
C ALA A 596 -32.72 25.14 24.12
N GLY A 597 -33.81 25.89 24.32
CA GLY A 597 -34.08 27.24 23.77
C GLY A 597 -34.22 27.45 22.25
N GLU A 598 -35.41 27.96 21.85
CA GLU A 598 -35.83 28.48 20.52
C GLU A 598 -35.79 27.50 19.33
N GLY A 599 -36.62 26.44 19.39
CA GLY A 599 -36.78 25.46 18.32
C GLY A 599 -37.66 25.93 17.14
N ALA A 600 -37.20 25.67 15.92
CA ALA A 600 -37.95 25.91 14.69
C ALA A 600 -39.19 25.00 14.57
N VAL A 601 -40.26 25.48 13.91
CA VAL A 601 -41.51 24.72 13.74
C VAL A 601 -41.46 23.90 12.44
N MET A 602 -41.82 22.60 12.53
CA MET A 602 -41.84 21.68 11.40
C MET A 602 -42.85 22.10 10.31
N PRO A 603 -42.42 22.41 9.08
CA PRO A 603 -43.30 22.78 7.97
C PRO A 603 -44.14 21.60 7.48
N ASN A 604 -45.21 21.89 6.76
CA ASN A 604 -45.95 20.86 6.02
C ASN A 604 -45.26 20.61 4.67
N PHE A 605 -44.58 19.48 4.54
CA PHE A 605 -43.96 19.03 3.30
C PHE A 605 -44.87 18.13 2.46
N ARG A 606 -46.00 17.66 2.99
CA ARG A 606 -46.87 16.67 2.33
C ARG A 606 -47.31 17.17 0.95
N GLY A 607 -47.08 16.35 -0.07
CA GLY A 607 -47.39 16.66 -1.47
C GLY A 607 -46.34 17.49 -2.20
N MET A 608 -45.34 18.06 -1.51
CA MET A 608 -44.25 18.80 -2.16
C MET A 608 -43.32 17.89 -2.94
N SER A 609 -42.83 18.38 -4.08
CA SER A 609 -41.66 17.78 -4.74
C SER A 609 -40.40 17.99 -3.89
N MET A 610 -39.38 17.14 -4.07
CA MET A 610 -38.10 17.28 -3.37
C MET A 610 -37.46 18.67 -3.54
N ARG A 611 -37.62 19.29 -4.72
CA ARG A 611 -37.14 20.66 -4.99
C ARG A 611 -37.90 21.72 -4.18
N GLN A 612 -39.22 21.57 -4.04
CA GLN A 612 -40.04 22.47 -3.22
C GLN A 612 -39.74 22.31 -1.73
N ALA A 613 -39.50 21.07 -1.28
CA ALA A 613 -39.10 20.79 0.10
C ALA A 613 -37.74 21.43 0.44
N LEU A 614 -36.74 21.32 -0.45
CA LEU A 614 -35.44 21.96 -0.28
C LEU A 614 -35.54 23.49 -0.21
N LYS A 615 -36.37 24.11 -1.06
CA LYS A 615 -36.60 25.57 -1.01
C LYS A 615 -37.25 26.01 0.30
N ALA A 616 -38.25 25.27 0.78
CA ALA A 616 -38.92 25.55 2.05
C ALA A 616 -38.01 25.33 3.27
N MET A 617 -37.04 24.41 3.17
CA MET A 617 -35.99 24.20 4.17
C MET A 617 -35.01 25.37 4.22
N GLU A 618 -34.58 25.88 3.07
CA GLU A 618 -33.66 27.02 2.95
C GLU A 618 -34.28 28.32 3.47
N GLU A 619 -35.53 28.62 3.08
CA GLU A 619 -36.26 29.82 3.53
C GLU A 619 -36.49 29.87 5.05
N ARG A 620 -36.49 28.71 5.72
CA ARG A 620 -36.79 28.58 7.15
C ARG A 620 -35.59 28.14 7.99
N GLY A 621 -34.41 28.02 7.39
CA GLY A 621 -33.20 27.57 8.08
C GLY A 621 -33.31 26.16 8.69
N LEU A 622 -34.08 25.26 8.07
CA LEU A 622 -34.39 23.93 8.59
C LEU A 622 -33.51 22.85 7.94
N ASN A 623 -32.93 21.97 8.76
CA ASN A 623 -32.16 20.82 8.29
C ASN A 623 -32.93 19.51 8.53
N VAL A 624 -33.72 19.11 7.53
CA VAL A 624 -34.61 17.94 7.56
C VAL A 624 -34.05 16.82 6.69
N ARG A 625 -34.01 15.57 7.19
CA ARG A 625 -33.52 14.43 6.41
C ARG A 625 -34.53 14.02 5.32
N LEU A 626 -34.15 14.10 4.06
CA LEU A 626 -34.99 13.65 2.93
C LEU A 626 -34.69 12.18 2.59
N MET A 627 -35.73 11.35 2.45
CA MET A 627 -35.64 9.92 2.16
C MET A 627 -36.45 9.57 0.91
N GLY A 628 -35.88 8.85 -0.06
CA GLY A 628 -36.59 8.47 -1.30
C GLY A 628 -36.58 9.55 -2.38
N SER A 629 -37.50 9.44 -3.35
CA SER A 629 -37.59 10.33 -4.52
C SER A 629 -39.06 10.56 -4.90
N GLY A 630 -39.41 11.70 -5.49
CA GLY A 630 -40.79 11.99 -5.93
C GLY A 630 -41.49 13.04 -5.07
N ARG A 631 -42.70 12.73 -4.57
CA ARG A 631 -43.50 13.62 -3.71
C ARG A 631 -43.47 13.16 -2.26
N ALA A 632 -43.42 14.11 -1.34
CA ALA A 632 -43.43 13.85 0.09
C ALA A 632 -44.78 13.26 0.53
N VAL A 633 -44.74 12.08 1.15
CA VAL A 633 -45.93 11.35 1.63
C VAL A 633 -46.01 11.32 3.15
N GLU A 634 -44.86 11.31 3.82
CA GLU A 634 -44.73 11.21 5.28
C GLU A 634 -43.64 12.16 5.76
N GLN A 635 -43.79 12.62 6.99
CA GLN A 635 -42.80 13.46 7.68
C GLN A 635 -42.86 13.24 9.19
N SER A 636 -41.73 13.47 9.84
CA SER A 636 -41.58 13.54 11.29
C SER A 636 -40.70 14.73 11.63
N PRO A 637 -41.04 15.55 12.63
CA PRO A 637 -42.32 15.60 13.35
C PRO A 637 -43.54 15.96 12.46
N ARG A 638 -44.75 15.92 13.03
CA ARG A 638 -45.97 16.36 12.32
C ARG A 638 -45.90 17.87 12.02
N PRO A 639 -46.54 18.35 10.93
CA PRO A 639 -46.57 19.78 10.62
C PRO A 639 -47.07 20.61 11.82
N GLY A 640 -46.42 21.73 12.12
CA GLY A 640 -46.75 22.60 13.24
C GLY A 640 -46.12 22.20 14.58
N HIS A 641 -45.46 21.05 14.66
CA HIS A 641 -44.73 20.63 15.86
C HIS A 641 -43.42 21.42 16.00
N ARG A 642 -43.09 21.87 17.21
CA ARG A 642 -41.77 22.47 17.49
C ARG A 642 -40.71 21.38 17.48
N ILE A 643 -39.63 21.58 16.73
CA ILE A 643 -38.54 20.63 16.63
C ILE A 643 -37.64 20.77 17.86
N GLY A 644 -37.58 19.71 18.68
CA GLY A 644 -36.68 19.60 19.82
C GLY A 644 -35.32 18.95 19.48
N PRO A 645 -34.32 19.02 20.38
CA PRO A 645 -32.96 18.49 20.15
C PRO A 645 -32.90 16.95 19.98
N SER A 646 -33.91 16.24 20.47
CA SER A 646 -34.03 14.78 20.40
C SER A 646 -34.99 14.29 19.31
N ASP A 647 -35.64 15.20 18.58
CA ASP A 647 -36.64 14.83 17.58
C ASP A 647 -35.96 14.22 16.34
N GLN A 648 -36.53 13.11 15.86
CA GLN A 648 -36.16 12.61 14.55
C GLN A 648 -36.85 13.46 13.47
N VAL A 649 -36.07 14.30 12.79
CA VAL A 649 -36.54 15.22 11.74
C VAL A 649 -36.27 14.65 10.34
N TRP A 650 -37.31 14.13 9.69
CA TRP A 650 -37.22 13.54 8.35
C TRP A 650 -38.50 13.73 7.51
N VAL A 651 -38.36 13.62 6.19
CA VAL A 651 -39.46 13.60 5.20
C VAL A 651 -39.20 12.48 4.21
N LYS A 652 -40.20 11.63 3.99
CA LYS A 652 -40.15 10.49 3.06
C LYS A 652 -40.91 10.83 1.77
N PHE A 653 -40.25 10.57 0.65
CA PHE A 653 -40.72 10.80 -0.70
C PHE A 653 -40.93 9.45 -1.40
N VAL A 654 -42.04 9.36 -2.13
CA VAL A 654 -42.37 8.19 -2.96
C VAL A 654 -42.50 8.66 -4.41
N PRO A 655 -42.04 7.87 -5.40
CA PRO A 655 -42.17 8.20 -6.81
C PRO A 655 -43.64 8.45 -7.14
N SER A 656 -43.95 9.54 -7.86
CA SER A 656 -45.28 9.70 -8.44
C SER A 656 -45.45 8.58 -9.46
N ALA A 657 -46.48 7.75 -9.30
CA ALA A 657 -46.88 6.77 -10.31
C ALA A 657 -47.20 7.46 -11.64
#